data_AF-A0A090MYT0-F1
#
_entry.id   AF-A0A090MYT0-F1
#
_cell.length_a   1.000
_cell.length_b   1.000
_cell.length_c   1.000
_cell.angle_alpha   90.00
_cell.angle_beta   90.00
_cell.angle_gamma   90.00
#
_symmetry.space_group_name_H-M   'P 1'
#
loop_
_entity.id
_entity.type
_entity.pdbx_description
1 polymer ?
#
loop_
_entity_poly.entity_id
_entity_poly.type
_entity_poly.pdbx_seq_one_letter_code
_entity_poly.pdbx_strand_id
1 'polypeptide(L)'
;MTSDGFDLEELILSLQQWIVQVVGKEEFANSTPEDLFDGKLIVNLLQILDDNFFDEEFYETVYDGKPNKSVLFLRICTRLTEYYDEVMQRDLYHSQNWSVNAAKIGRLLDISELSKLLLLILAAVTINQKATELLKDFSPSTQVREEISRALTDIDRKIPKRRSSKVNDNFEVLQGELNRSQVMTIITENQRLKNNLSEMEKQIISTQEKNAKLIDELEVNKQKLEELINISFENDKNKRNLKSFQEEMKRIEADMEKLEHENDKLIKEKKVLMESLNEQSSQLKNCISELRTVKDNYEISRTKCYQLEMENSELQNSREKFRSQPSINSLEVKFLKEKLNHYIQEMTDHDAQQWRTKSLRDQIESLKNQNKKLEEDFAKEYERAENCFAEAIKESERVDELEEQVRYLKEVNKKLEEEKLISNQTIEEMDAEMNGTLNKERVNYHISDELLTTLKDENEKLKKKIVKYNNENRNTESIIRELEIEKKKNESLREQLEVAEKSLDEASLYSTQQVATARIKNDENSIEISTLKEKIDKLEKQLNCKDIELENIHLEVKETVDKKDIVIERLENAIEKARYVIEMFQDTLCTTIGSNGETIRDLELSRKKYKKAEREIQLLERKQKQTYMLTEQEQRLITGTYYQMVLNFYSSRNKENEFRSFIDKQIKTLECIDSKKK
;
A
#
# COMPACT_ATOMS: atom_id res chain seq x y z
N MET A 1 -8.59 74.20 23.92
CA MET A 1 -9.20 75.45 23.40
C MET A 1 -8.26 75.92 22.31
N THR A 2 -8.57 75.78 21.02
CA THR A 2 -9.77 76.26 20.32
C THR A 2 -10.40 75.20 19.43
N SER A 3 -11.69 74.98 19.65
CA SER A 3 -12.62 74.38 18.70
C SER A 3 -12.92 75.41 17.61
N ASP A 4 -12.14 75.41 16.54
CA ASP A 4 -12.60 75.85 15.23
C ASP A 4 -12.30 74.67 14.30
N GLY A 5 -13.25 73.74 14.22
CA GLY A 5 -13.19 72.58 13.36
C GLY A 5 -13.17 73.06 11.92
N PHE A 6 -11.99 73.07 11.32
CA PHE A 6 -11.81 73.28 9.89
C PHE A 6 -12.30 72.02 9.19
N ASP A 7 -13.48 72.09 8.57
CA ASP A 7 -14.04 70.96 7.84
C ASP A 7 -13.52 70.97 6.39
N LEU A 8 -12.29 70.48 6.24
CA LEU A 8 -11.63 70.31 4.94
C LEU A 8 -12.47 69.51 3.95
N GLU A 9 -13.30 68.59 4.45
CA GLU A 9 -14.17 67.76 3.63
C GLU A 9 -15.32 68.58 3.05
N GLU A 10 -15.95 69.45 3.85
CA GLU A 10 -17.01 70.35 3.37
C GLU A 10 -16.47 71.39 2.35
N LEU A 11 -15.27 71.91 2.59
CA LEU A 11 -14.59 72.84 1.68
C LEU A 11 -14.28 72.18 0.34
N ILE A 12 -13.69 70.98 0.33
CA ILE A 12 -13.32 70.32 -0.93
C ILE A 12 -14.54 69.86 -1.72
N LEU A 13 -15.61 69.41 -1.05
CA LEU A 13 -16.90 69.10 -1.69
C LEU A 13 -17.50 70.32 -2.35
N SER A 14 -17.51 71.46 -1.67
CA SER A 14 -18.05 72.72 -2.22
C SER A 14 -17.22 73.24 -3.41
N LEU A 15 -15.90 73.15 -3.33
CA LEU A 15 -15.00 73.51 -4.44
C LEU A 15 -15.16 72.53 -5.61
N GLN A 16 -15.31 71.23 -5.35
CA GLN A 16 -15.54 70.23 -6.39
C GLN A 16 -16.85 70.47 -7.14
N GLN A 17 -17.95 70.73 -6.42
CA GLN A 17 -19.24 71.07 -7.03
C GLN A 17 -19.15 72.29 -7.94
N TRP A 18 -18.41 73.33 -7.52
CA TRP A 18 -18.14 74.49 -8.35
C TRP A 18 -17.38 74.14 -9.63
N ILE A 19 -16.32 73.34 -9.53
CA ILE A 19 -15.51 72.96 -10.69
C ILE A 19 -16.34 72.15 -11.69
N VAL A 20 -17.16 71.21 -11.22
CA VAL A 20 -18.05 70.43 -12.09
C VAL A 20 -19.08 71.32 -12.79
N GLN A 21 -19.65 72.28 -12.09
CA GLN A 21 -20.57 73.26 -12.68
C GLN A 21 -19.90 74.12 -13.75
N VAL A 22 -18.66 74.58 -13.50
CA VAL A 22 -17.91 75.42 -14.45
C VAL A 22 -17.47 74.61 -15.68
N VAL A 23 -17.00 73.38 -15.50
CA VAL A 23 -16.55 72.53 -16.61
C VAL A 23 -17.73 72.06 -17.47
N GLY A 24 -18.89 71.79 -16.87
CA GLY A 24 -20.16 71.61 -17.60
C GLY A 24 -20.24 70.41 -18.55
N LYS A 25 -19.26 69.48 -18.53
CA LYS A 25 -19.24 68.27 -19.37
C LYS A 25 -19.98 67.12 -18.68
N GLU A 26 -20.84 66.41 -19.41
CA GLU A 26 -21.63 65.27 -18.89
C GLU A 26 -20.76 64.17 -18.26
N GLU A 27 -19.53 64.00 -18.75
CA GLU A 27 -18.55 63.02 -18.24
C GLU A 27 -18.14 63.26 -16.77
N PHE A 28 -18.32 64.48 -16.25
CA PHE A 28 -17.95 64.85 -14.88
C PHE A 28 -19.15 65.13 -13.95
N ALA A 29 -20.39 64.92 -14.42
CA ALA A 29 -21.60 65.27 -13.68
C ALA A 29 -21.77 64.48 -12.36
N ASN A 30 -21.19 63.28 -12.28
CA ASN A 30 -21.21 62.42 -11.09
C ASN A 30 -19.84 62.34 -10.37
N SER A 31 -18.95 63.30 -10.60
CA SER A 31 -17.63 63.26 -10.00
C SER A 31 -17.67 63.38 -8.47
N THR A 32 -16.79 62.64 -7.83
CA THR A 32 -16.52 62.64 -6.39
C THR A 32 -15.24 63.45 -6.09
N PRO A 33 -14.97 63.83 -4.82
CA PRO A 33 -13.71 64.49 -4.46
C PRO A 33 -12.45 63.70 -4.83
N GLU A 34 -12.54 62.37 -4.95
CA GLU A 34 -11.42 61.51 -5.34
C GLU A 34 -11.03 61.72 -6.81
N ASP A 35 -11.98 62.07 -7.68
CA ASP A 35 -11.75 62.29 -9.12
C ASP A 35 -10.92 63.56 -9.39
N LEU A 36 -10.80 64.47 -8.42
CA LEU A 36 -9.90 65.61 -8.50
C LEU A 36 -8.42 65.18 -8.53
N PHE A 37 -8.08 64.02 -7.98
CA PHE A 37 -6.71 63.48 -7.98
C PHE A 37 -6.28 62.89 -9.33
N ASP A 38 -7.17 62.85 -10.32
CA ASP A 38 -6.82 62.52 -11.71
C ASP A 38 -6.41 63.78 -12.51
N GLY A 39 -6.58 64.97 -11.92
CA GLY A 39 -6.16 66.26 -12.46
C GLY A 39 -6.94 66.74 -13.68
N LYS A 40 -7.73 65.88 -14.34
CA LYS A 40 -8.47 66.22 -15.56
C LYS A 40 -9.44 67.37 -15.34
N LEU A 41 -10.22 67.32 -14.25
CA LEU A 41 -11.13 68.39 -13.85
C LEU A 41 -10.41 69.73 -13.61
N ILE A 42 -9.21 69.67 -13.02
CA ILE A 42 -8.41 70.86 -12.69
C ILE A 42 -7.80 71.46 -13.97
N VAL A 43 -7.28 70.63 -14.87
CA VAL A 43 -6.72 71.09 -16.15
C VAL A 43 -7.80 71.73 -17.02
N ASN A 44 -8.97 71.09 -17.16
CA ASN A 44 -10.11 71.66 -17.91
C ASN A 44 -10.56 73.00 -17.31
N LEU A 45 -10.60 73.12 -15.98
CA LEU A 45 -10.92 74.38 -15.31
C LEU A 45 -9.89 75.48 -15.61
N LEU A 46 -8.60 75.14 -15.64
CA LEU A 46 -7.53 76.09 -15.98
C LEU A 46 -7.62 76.56 -17.44
N GLN A 47 -7.95 75.67 -18.38
CA GLN A 47 -8.21 76.03 -19.78
C GLN A 47 -9.41 76.99 -19.91
N ILE A 48 -10.47 76.79 -19.14
CA ILE A 48 -11.63 77.70 -19.09
C ILE A 48 -11.26 79.05 -18.43
N LEU A 49 -10.34 79.05 -17.47
CA LEU A 49 -9.89 80.25 -16.76
C LEU A 49 -9.13 81.21 -17.68
N ASP A 50 -8.21 80.69 -18.51
CA ASP A 50 -7.45 81.47 -19.50
C ASP A 50 -6.95 80.57 -20.64
N ASP A 51 -7.73 80.48 -21.72
CA ASP A 51 -7.48 79.65 -22.90
C ASP A 51 -6.21 80.03 -23.67
N ASN A 52 -5.74 81.27 -23.53
CA ASN A 52 -4.52 81.74 -24.18
C ASN A 52 -3.25 81.31 -23.44
N PHE A 53 -3.35 81.03 -22.14
CA PHE A 53 -2.19 80.67 -21.31
C PHE A 53 -2.15 79.18 -20.99
N PHE A 54 -3.32 78.59 -20.71
CA PHE A 54 -3.54 77.16 -20.55
C PHE A 54 -4.18 76.64 -21.85
N ASP A 55 -3.36 76.52 -22.89
CA ASP A 55 -3.77 76.07 -24.22
C ASP A 55 -3.80 74.54 -24.33
N GLU A 56 -4.02 74.04 -25.54
CA GLU A 56 -3.99 72.59 -25.81
C GLU A 56 -2.57 72.00 -25.69
N GLU A 57 -1.52 72.80 -25.92
CA GLU A 57 -0.14 72.37 -25.72
C GLU A 57 0.13 72.08 -24.23
N PHE A 58 -0.44 72.88 -23.33
CA PHE A 58 -0.40 72.58 -21.89
C PHE A 58 -1.12 71.27 -21.55
N TYR A 59 -2.30 71.01 -22.11
CA TYR A 59 -3.03 69.76 -21.88
C TYR A 59 -2.21 68.54 -22.29
N GLU A 60 -1.67 68.56 -23.51
CA GLU A 60 -0.80 67.49 -24.02
C GLU A 60 0.47 67.34 -23.17
N THR A 61 1.09 68.45 -22.78
CA THR A 61 2.29 68.43 -21.92
C THR A 61 2.00 67.83 -20.55
N VAL A 62 0.83 68.09 -19.95
CA VAL A 62 0.46 67.51 -18.65
C VAL A 62 0.32 66.00 -18.75
N TYR A 63 -0.26 65.47 -19.83
CA TYR A 63 -0.55 64.04 -20.00
C TYR A 63 0.49 63.26 -20.84
N ASP A 64 1.53 63.93 -21.34
CA ASP A 64 2.60 63.31 -22.12
C ASP A 64 3.27 62.15 -21.38
N GLY A 65 3.35 61.00 -22.08
CA GLY A 65 4.06 59.80 -21.62
C GLY A 65 3.37 58.99 -20.53
N LYS A 66 2.06 59.18 -20.27
CA LYS A 66 1.31 58.57 -19.15
C LYS A 66 2.02 58.81 -17.80
N PRO A 67 2.13 60.08 -17.36
CA PRO A 67 2.93 60.43 -16.20
C PRO A 67 2.31 59.91 -14.90
N ASN A 68 3.16 59.56 -13.94
CA ASN A 68 2.72 59.28 -12.58
C ASN A 68 2.01 60.51 -11.98
N LYS A 69 1.02 60.31 -11.09
CA LYS A 69 0.22 61.41 -10.48
C LYS A 69 1.08 62.55 -9.91
N SER A 70 2.24 62.26 -9.29
CA SER A 70 3.15 63.32 -8.82
C SER A 70 3.75 64.19 -9.93
N VAL A 71 4.07 63.59 -11.08
CA VAL A 71 4.63 64.32 -12.23
C VAL A 71 3.54 65.14 -12.88
N LEU A 72 2.32 64.59 -12.99
CA LEU A 72 1.13 65.30 -13.46
C LEU A 72 0.85 66.55 -12.61
N PHE A 73 0.75 66.41 -11.28
CA PHE A 73 0.52 67.55 -10.39
C PHE A 73 1.70 68.53 -10.35
N LEU A 74 2.94 68.05 -10.58
CA LEU A 74 4.10 68.94 -10.70
C LEU A 74 3.94 69.85 -11.92
N ARG A 75 3.58 69.28 -13.09
CA ARG A 75 3.33 70.05 -14.32
C ARG A 75 2.20 71.08 -14.12
N ILE A 76 1.09 70.69 -13.49
CA ILE A 76 -0.03 71.60 -13.18
C ILE A 76 0.40 72.74 -12.24
N CYS A 77 1.07 72.42 -11.12
CA CYS A 77 1.48 73.42 -10.14
C CYS A 77 2.54 74.38 -10.70
N THR A 78 3.48 73.87 -11.50
CA THR A 78 4.49 74.70 -12.17
C THR A 78 3.84 75.70 -13.12
N ARG A 79 2.94 75.25 -13.99
CA ARG A 79 2.25 76.14 -14.93
C ARG A 79 1.37 77.17 -14.22
N LEU A 80 0.69 76.78 -13.14
CA LEU A 80 -0.07 77.73 -12.31
C LEU A 80 0.86 78.76 -11.64
N THR A 81 2.05 78.36 -11.21
CA THR A 81 3.05 79.27 -10.63
C THR A 81 3.54 80.30 -11.66
N GLU A 82 3.80 79.85 -12.88
CA GLU A 82 4.14 80.73 -14.02
C GLU A 82 3.00 81.70 -14.33
N TYR A 83 1.74 81.25 -14.31
CA TYR A 83 0.57 82.11 -14.49
C TYR A 83 0.51 83.23 -13.44
N TYR A 84 0.80 82.89 -12.19
CA TYR A 84 0.87 83.87 -11.11
C TYR A 84 2.01 84.89 -11.32
N ASP A 85 3.16 84.45 -11.83
CA ASP A 85 4.32 85.33 -12.06
C ASP A 85 4.14 86.24 -13.28
N GLU A 86 3.69 85.68 -14.41
CA GLU A 86 3.64 86.35 -15.71
C GLU A 86 2.35 87.16 -15.90
N VAL A 87 1.20 86.59 -15.57
CA VAL A 87 -0.12 87.19 -15.83
C VAL A 87 -0.61 87.99 -14.62
N MET A 88 -0.51 87.41 -13.42
CA MET A 88 -0.98 88.07 -12.19
C MET A 88 0.05 89.01 -11.55
N GLN A 89 1.31 88.98 -12.00
CA GLN A 89 2.44 89.76 -11.46
C GLN A 89 2.64 89.58 -9.96
N ARG A 90 2.42 88.34 -9.49
CA ARG A 90 2.49 87.93 -8.09
C ARG A 90 3.55 86.84 -7.91
N ASP A 91 4.41 87.02 -6.91
CA ASP A 91 5.52 86.11 -6.67
C ASP A 91 5.11 84.94 -5.77
N LEU A 92 4.60 83.86 -6.40
CA LEU A 92 4.20 82.65 -5.70
C LEU A 92 5.40 81.83 -5.22
N TYR A 93 6.56 81.90 -5.89
CA TYR A 93 7.78 81.17 -5.54
C TYR A 93 8.32 81.51 -4.14
N HIS A 94 8.18 82.77 -3.70
CA HIS A 94 8.66 83.22 -2.39
C HIS A 94 7.60 83.15 -1.28
N SER A 95 6.40 82.61 -1.54
CA SER A 95 5.35 82.46 -0.53
C SER A 95 5.52 81.17 0.29
N GLN A 96 5.86 81.31 1.57
CA GLN A 96 6.05 80.16 2.47
C GLN A 96 4.75 79.38 2.76
N ASN A 97 3.59 80.03 2.69
CA ASN A 97 2.31 79.43 3.10
C ASN A 97 1.45 78.94 1.92
N TRP A 98 1.69 79.47 0.71
CA TRP A 98 0.89 79.18 -0.48
C TRP A 98 1.68 78.44 -1.58
N SER A 99 2.84 77.88 -1.24
CA SER A 99 3.52 76.92 -2.11
C SER A 99 2.84 75.54 -1.99
N VAL A 100 2.39 74.99 -3.11
CA VAL A 100 1.69 73.70 -3.18
C VAL A 100 2.70 72.57 -3.38
N ASN A 101 2.63 71.53 -2.55
CA ASN A 101 3.50 70.36 -2.70
C ASN A 101 2.87 69.28 -3.61
N ALA A 102 3.20 69.34 -4.89
CA ALA A 102 2.72 68.38 -5.90
C ALA A 102 3.01 66.90 -5.58
N ALA A 103 4.11 66.60 -4.89
CA ALA A 103 4.44 65.23 -4.51
C ALA A 103 3.50 64.68 -3.42
N LYS A 104 3.06 65.53 -2.48
CA LYS A 104 2.07 65.15 -1.47
C LYS A 104 0.70 64.88 -2.07
N ILE A 105 0.26 65.69 -3.05
CA ILE A 105 -1.01 65.44 -3.77
C ILE A 105 -0.91 64.13 -4.54
N GLY A 106 0.13 63.93 -5.36
CA GLY A 106 0.21 62.78 -6.26
C GLY A 106 0.60 61.44 -5.62
N ARG A 107 1.31 61.41 -4.47
CA ARG A 107 1.69 60.16 -3.77
C ARG A 107 0.88 59.89 -2.51
N LEU A 108 0.56 60.93 -1.75
CA LEU A 108 -0.08 60.80 -0.44
C LEU A 108 -1.56 61.15 -0.47
N LEU A 109 -2.09 61.57 -1.63
CA LEU A 109 -3.48 62.02 -1.81
C LEU A 109 -3.89 63.05 -0.74
N ASP A 110 -2.98 63.99 -0.45
CA ASP A 110 -3.15 64.98 0.61
C ASP A 110 -4.22 66.02 0.24
N ILE A 111 -5.40 65.90 0.87
CA ILE A 111 -6.57 66.77 0.69
C ILE A 111 -6.26 68.23 1.06
N SER A 112 -5.35 68.47 2.02
CA SER A 112 -4.98 69.82 2.44
C SER A 112 -4.20 70.54 1.34
N GLU A 113 -3.24 69.86 0.72
CA GLU A 113 -2.46 70.41 -0.38
C GLU A 113 -3.31 70.57 -1.66
N LEU A 114 -4.23 69.64 -1.92
CA LEU A 114 -5.20 69.78 -3.01
C LEU A 114 -6.14 70.98 -2.78
N SER A 115 -6.64 71.18 -1.56
CA SER A 115 -7.48 72.33 -1.20
C SER A 115 -6.74 73.66 -1.40
N LYS A 116 -5.45 73.74 -1.07
CA LYS A 116 -4.62 74.92 -1.35
C LYS A 116 -4.51 75.20 -2.85
N LEU A 117 -4.31 74.17 -3.67
CA LEU A 117 -4.26 74.30 -5.13
C LEU A 117 -5.57 74.87 -5.67
N LEU A 118 -6.70 74.31 -5.25
CA LEU A 118 -8.02 74.77 -5.70
C LEU A 118 -8.33 76.20 -5.23
N LEU A 119 -7.94 76.56 -4.00
CA LEU A 119 -8.08 77.93 -3.49
C LEU A 119 -7.21 78.94 -4.24
N LEU A 120 -6.02 78.55 -4.72
CA LEU A 120 -5.20 79.40 -5.59
C LEU A 120 -5.84 79.59 -6.97
N ILE A 121 -6.47 78.56 -7.52
CA ILE A 121 -7.22 78.69 -8.78
C ILE A 121 -8.42 79.62 -8.57
N LEU A 122 -9.18 79.41 -7.49
CA LEU A 122 -10.31 80.28 -7.13
C LEU A 122 -9.84 81.73 -6.91
N ALA A 123 -8.70 81.95 -6.28
CA ALA A 123 -8.11 83.28 -6.14
C ALA A 123 -7.77 83.90 -7.49
N ALA A 124 -7.19 83.13 -8.40
CA ALA A 124 -6.93 83.58 -9.76
C ALA A 124 -8.24 84.00 -10.48
N VAL A 125 -9.32 83.23 -10.34
CA VAL A 125 -10.65 83.58 -10.87
C VAL A 125 -11.16 84.90 -10.27
N THR A 126 -10.99 85.12 -8.97
CA THR A 126 -11.46 86.36 -8.32
C THR A 126 -10.63 87.61 -8.67
N ILE A 127 -9.34 87.45 -8.98
CA ILE A 127 -8.43 88.54 -9.31
C ILE A 127 -8.49 88.89 -10.79
N ASN A 128 -8.65 87.89 -11.67
CA ASN A 128 -8.78 88.10 -13.11
C ASN A 128 -10.21 88.55 -13.45
N GLN A 129 -10.37 89.83 -13.80
CA GLN A 129 -11.66 90.43 -14.14
C GLN A 129 -12.39 89.69 -15.28
N LYS A 130 -11.66 89.09 -16.22
CA LYS A 130 -12.25 88.31 -17.33
C LYS A 130 -12.83 86.97 -16.89
N ALA A 131 -12.30 86.37 -15.83
CA ALA A 131 -12.72 85.07 -15.31
C ALA A 131 -13.84 85.17 -14.25
N THR A 132 -14.22 86.38 -13.82
CA THR A 132 -15.25 86.58 -12.78
C THR A 132 -16.64 86.01 -13.13
N GLU A 133 -16.92 85.78 -14.42
CA GLU A 133 -18.14 85.11 -14.87
C GLU A 133 -18.24 83.65 -14.38
N LEU A 134 -17.10 82.98 -14.13
CA LEU A 134 -17.03 81.60 -13.62
C LEU A 134 -17.53 81.46 -12.17
N LEU A 135 -17.83 82.57 -11.49
CA LEU A 135 -18.36 82.59 -10.12
C LEU A 135 -19.86 82.85 -10.04
N LYS A 136 -20.54 83.07 -11.17
CA LYS A 136 -21.93 83.54 -11.24
C LYS A 136 -22.93 82.61 -10.54
N ASP A 137 -22.70 81.30 -10.64
CA ASP A 137 -23.56 80.26 -10.07
C ASP A 137 -22.95 79.58 -8.83
N PHE A 138 -21.79 80.06 -8.37
CA PHE A 138 -21.10 79.51 -7.20
C PHE A 138 -21.71 80.05 -5.89
N SER A 139 -22.48 79.21 -5.20
CA SER A 139 -23.07 79.55 -3.90
C SER A 139 -22.72 78.49 -2.83
N PRO A 140 -21.51 78.52 -2.24
CA PRO A 140 -21.13 77.61 -1.16
C PRO A 140 -21.93 77.89 0.12
N SER A 141 -21.92 76.91 1.04
CA SER A 141 -22.50 77.02 2.38
C SER A 141 -21.91 78.23 3.14
N THR A 142 -22.62 78.75 4.14
CA THR A 142 -22.18 79.95 4.88
C THR A 142 -20.81 79.75 5.54
N GLN A 143 -20.55 78.55 6.08
CA GLN A 143 -19.29 78.20 6.72
C GLN A 143 -18.14 78.14 5.71
N VAL A 144 -18.34 77.44 4.58
CA VAL A 144 -17.34 77.34 3.51
C VAL A 144 -17.07 78.70 2.86
N ARG A 145 -18.09 79.56 2.75
CA ARG A 145 -17.95 80.92 2.22
C ARG A 145 -17.02 81.78 3.09
N GLU A 146 -17.15 81.70 4.41
CA GLU A 146 -16.27 82.41 5.34
C GLU A 146 -14.83 81.89 5.27
N GLU A 147 -14.64 80.58 5.06
CA GLU A 147 -13.33 79.96 4.85
C GLU A 147 -12.67 80.41 3.54
N ILE A 148 -13.41 80.36 2.44
CA ILE A 148 -12.96 80.87 1.13
C ILE A 148 -12.60 82.35 1.26
N SER A 149 -13.43 83.18 1.89
CA SER A 149 -13.16 84.61 2.06
C SER A 149 -11.90 84.87 2.90
N ARG A 150 -11.65 84.06 3.94
CA ARG A 150 -10.42 84.13 4.74
C ARG A 150 -9.19 83.75 3.92
N ALA A 151 -9.27 82.64 3.16
CA ALA A 151 -8.20 82.16 2.29
C ALA A 151 -7.84 83.19 1.21
N LEU A 152 -8.82 83.73 0.50
CA LEU A 152 -8.62 84.76 -0.53
C LEU A 152 -7.97 86.03 0.03
N THR A 153 -8.39 86.48 1.21
CA THR A 153 -7.78 87.63 1.89
C THR A 153 -6.32 87.35 2.28
N ASP A 154 -6.01 86.12 2.69
CA ASP A 154 -4.66 85.71 3.07
C ASP A 154 -3.73 85.62 1.85
N ILE A 155 -4.21 85.06 0.74
CA ILE A 155 -3.52 85.04 -0.57
C ILE A 155 -3.20 86.47 -1.01
N ASP A 156 -4.16 87.39 -0.89
CA ASP A 156 -3.97 88.77 -1.32
C ASP A 156 -2.93 89.54 -0.51
N ARG A 157 -2.82 89.24 0.79
CA ARG A 157 -1.86 89.90 1.68
C ARG A 157 -0.46 89.29 1.66
N LYS A 158 -0.36 87.97 1.53
CA LYS A 158 0.90 87.23 1.74
C LYS A 158 1.69 86.96 0.47
N ILE A 159 1.09 87.11 -0.72
CA ILE A 159 1.81 86.97 -2.00
C ILE A 159 2.23 88.36 -2.53
N PRO A 160 3.53 88.71 -2.56
CA PRO A 160 3.99 90.04 -2.96
C PRO A 160 3.72 90.38 -4.43
N LYS A 161 3.41 91.65 -4.71
CA LYS A 161 3.36 92.21 -6.09
C LYS A 161 4.78 92.52 -6.59
N ARG A 162 5.13 92.14 -7.82
CA ARG A 162 6.44 92.45 -8.42
C ARG A 162 6.63 93.96 -8.63
N ARG A 163 7.82 94.50 -8.32
CA ARG A 163 8.21 95.90 -8.62
C ARG A 163 9.02 95.95 -9.93
N SER A 164 8.60 96.71 -10.93
CA SER A 164 9.37 96.94 -12.17
C SER A 164 10.51 97.94 -11.93
N SER A 165 11.78 97.54 -12.15
CA SER A 165 12.93 98.46 -12.05
C SER A 165 13.23 99.13 -13.41
N LYS A 166 13.36 100.47 -13.41
CA LYS A 166 13.92 101.26 -14.51
C LYS A 166 15.19 101.94 -14.00
N VAL A 167 16.36 101.56 -14.53
CA VAL A 167 17.67 102.16 -14.19
C VAL A 167 18.44 102.40 -15.48
N ASN A 168 18.50 103.65 -15.94
CA ASN A 168 19.66 104.29 -16.60
C ASN A 168 19.23 105.66 -17.15
N ASP A 169 19.78 106.78 -16.64
CA ASP A 169 19.75 108.08 -17.34
C ASP A 169 20.61 109.21 -16.69
N ASN A 170 21.63 108.90 -15.88
CA ASN A 170 22.43 109.92 -15.19
C ASN A 170 23.95 109.84 -15.47
N PHE A 171 24.38 109.77 -16.74
CA PHE A 171 25.82 109.70 -17.07
C PHE A 171 26.40 110.86 -17.92
N GLU A 172 25.66 111.92 -18.25
CA GLU A 172 26.15 112.90 -19.26
C GLU A 172 26.44 114.34 -18.79
N VAL A 173 26.54 114.64 -17.48
CA VAL A 173 26.65 116.05 -17.01
C VAL A 173 27.97 116.42 -16.29
N LEU A 174 29.05 115.64 -16.43
CA LEU A 174 30.34 115.98 -15.80
C LEU A 174 31.51 115.96 -16.79
N GLN A 175 31.47 116.85 -17.79
CA GLN A 175 32.66 117.34 -18.48
C GLN A 175 32.73 118.86 -18.40
N GLY A 176 33.42 119.35 -17.38
CA GLY A 176 33.79 120.75 -17.23
C GLY A 176 34.90 120.87 -16.19
N GLU A 177 36.12 121.12 -16.68
CA GLU A 177 37.32 121.54 -15.92
C GLU A 177 37.92 120.53 -14.93
N LEU A 178 38.78 119.64 -15.44
CA LEU A 178 39.69 118.86 -14.61
C LEU A 178 41.11 119.43 -14.62
N ASN A 179 41.59 119.83 -13.44
CA ASN A 179 42.97 120.28 -13.21
C ASN A 179 43.97 119.14 -13.41
N ARG A 180 45.19 119.45 -13.86
CA ARG A 180 46.29 118.48 -14.15
C ARG A 180 46.62 117.54 -12.97
N SER A 181 46.38 118.00 -11.73
CA SER A 181 46.48 117.19 -10.51
C SER A 181 45.39 116.12 -10.41
N GLN A 182 44.14 116.45 -10.76
CA GLN A 182 43.03 115.49 -10.76
C GLN A 182 43.20 114.44 -11.86
N VAL A 183 43.78 114.82 -13.01
CA VAL A 183 44.13 113.87 -14.08
C VAL A 183 45.19 112.86 -13.60
N MET A 184 46.23 113.28 -12.86
CA MET A 184 47.20 112.34 -12.32
C MET A 184 46.60 111.44 -11.23
N THR A 185 45.74 111.96 -10.35
CA THR A 185 45.01 111.14 -9.38
C THR A 185 44.12 110.11 -10.08
N ILE A 186 43.43 110.50 -11.16
CA ILE A 186 42.63 109.58 -11.98
C ILE A 186 43.53 108.55 -12.66
N ILE A 187 44.70 108.92 -13.18
CA ILE A 187 45.63 107.95 -13.81
C ILE A 187 46.12 106.94 -12.76
N THR A 188 46.52 107.39 -11.57
CA THR A 188 46.94 106.48 -10.50
C THR A 188 45.80 105.59 -10.01
N GLU A 189 44.59 106.14 -9.91
CA GLU A 189 43.41 105.40 -9.50
C GLU A 189 42.96 104.42 -10.58
N ASN A 190 43.06 104.77 -11.86
CA ASN A 190 42.77 103.89 -12.99
C ASN A 190 43.82 102.77 -13.08
N GLN A 191 45.10 103.05 -12.78
CA GLN A 191 46.13 102.02 -12.65
C GLN A 191 45.84 101.08 -11.46
N ARG A 192 45.39 101.62 -10.31
CA ARG A 192 44.96 100.83 -9.14
C ARG A 192 43.74 99.96 -9.47
N LEU A 193 42.74 100.52 -10.14
CA LEU A 193 41.54 99.81 -10.58
C LEU A 193 41.87 98.73 -11.62
N LYS A 194 42.78 98.98 -12.56
CA LYS A 194 43.27 97.96 -13.50
C LYS A 194 43.99 96.82 -12.79
N ASN A 195 44.82 97.12 -11.79
CA ASN A 195 45.48 96.08 -11.00
C ASN A 195 44.46 95.26 -10.19
N ASN A 196 43.48 95.93 -9.54
CA ASN A 196 42.39 95.25 -8.84
C ASN A 196 41.53 94.39 -9.78
N LEU A 197 41.28 94.87 -11.00
CA LEU A 197 40.53 94.15 -12.02
C LEU A 197 41.29 92.91 -12.48
N SER A 198 42.61 93.02 -12.73
CA SER A 198 43.46 91.87 -13.05
C SER A 198 43.55 90.87 -11.88
N GLU A 199 43.55 91.34 -10.64
CA GLU A 199 43.51 90.48 -9.46
C GLU A 199 42.15 89.76 -9.33
N MET A 200 41.04 90.46 -9.55
CA MET A 200 39.72 89.85 -9.59
C MET A 200 39.57 88.86 -10.75
N GLU A 201 40.11 89.14 -11.94
CA GLU A 201 40.15 88.20 -13.06
C GLU A 201 40.91 86.92 -12.68
N LYS A 202 42.07 87.04 -12.02
CA LYS A 202 42.81 85.87 -11.51
C LYS A 202 42.00 85.09 -10.47
N GLN A 203 41.27 85.77 -9.59
CA GLN A 203 40.40 85.11 -8.62
C GLN A 203 39.22 84.41 -9.29
N ILE A 204 38.63 85.00 -10.33
CA ILE A 204 37.57 84.39 -11.14
C ILE A 204 38.09 83.12 -11.83
N ILE A 205 39.24 83.19 -12.50
CA ILE A 205 39.85 82.02 -13.16
C ILE A 205 40.16 80.93 -12.14
N SER A 206 40.78 81.27 -11.00
CA SER A 206 41.05 80.28 -9.93
C SER A 206 39.77 79.65 -9.37
N THR A 207 38.68 80.42 -9.27
CA THR A 207 37.39 79.91 -8.82
C THR A 207 36.73 79.02 -9.87
N GLN A 208 36.83 79.39 -11.16
CA GLN A 208 36.35 78.56 -12.27
C GLN A 208 37.11 77.23 -12.35
N GLU A 209 38.43 77.24 -12.18
CA GLU A 209 39.25 76.01 -12.13
C GLU A 209 38.89 75.13 -10.93
N LYS A 210 38.66 75.72 -9.75
CA LYS A 210 38.19 74.98 -8.57
C LYS A 210 36.79 74.39 -8.80
N ASN A 211 35.88 75.16 -9.39
CA ASN A 211 34.54 74.68 -9.72
C ASN A 211 34.58 73.55 -10.75
N ALA A 212 35.43 73.65 -11.78
CA ALA A 212 35.62 72.58 -12.76
C ALA A 212 36.12 71.29 -12.08
N LYS A 213 37.12 71.39 -11.21
CA LYS A 213 37.60 70.23 -10.43
C LYS A 213 36.51 69.63 -9.53
N LEU A 214 35.71 70.48 -8.87
CA LEU A 214 34.59 70.01 -8.06
C LEU A 214 33.50 69.33 -8.89
N ILE A 215 33.24 69.80 -10.11
CA ILE A 215 32.31 69.14 -11.05
C ILE A 215 32.86 67.78 -11.47
N ASP A 216 34.14 67.68 -11.81
CA ASP A 216 34.79 66.41 -12.15
C ASP A 216 34.74 65.42 -10.96
N GLU A 217 35.04 65.89 -9.74
CA GLU A 217 34.94 65.09 -8.52
C GLU A 217 33.50 64.63 -8.23
N LEU A 218 32.51 65.49 -8.48
CA LEU A 218 31.10 65.15 -8.31
C LEU A 218 30.69 64.07 -9.32
N GLU A 219 31.10 64.17 -10.58
CA GLU A 219 30.79 63.17 -11.60
C GLU A 219 31.45 61.81 -11.27
N VAL A 220 32.70 61.81 -10.83
CA VAL A 220 33.38 60.59 -10.36
C VAL A 220 32.65 59.98 -9.15
N ASN A 221 32.21 60.81 -8.20
CA ASN A 221 31.47 60.33 -7.03
C ASN A 221 30.09 59.81 -7.39
N LYS A 222 29.42 60.39 -8.39
CA LYS A 222 28.14 59.91 -8.93
C LYS A 222 28.30 58.53 -9.58
N GLN A 223 29.34 58.33 -10.39
CA GLN A 223 29.65 57.01 -10.98
C GLN A 223 29.92 55.96 -9.89
N LYS A 224 30.71 56.31 -8.87
CA LYS A 224 30.94 55.41 -7.72
C LYS A 224 29.65 55.08 -6.97
N LEU A 225 28.73 56.04 -6.83
CA LEU A 225 27.45 55.81 -6.18
C LEU A 225 26.58 54.85 -7.01
N GLU A 226 26.53 55.02 -8.33
CA GLU A 226 25.82 54.11 -9.24
C GLU A 226 26.41 52.69 -9.19
N GLU A 227 27.74 52.55 -9.15
CA GLU A 227 28.41 51.26 -8.95
C GLU A 227 28.03 50.61 -7.61
N LEU A 228 28.01 51.38 -6.51
CA LEU A 228 27.61 50.88 -5.19
C LEU A 228 26.15 50.44 -5.16
N ILE A 229 25.25 51.17 -5.85
CA ILE A 229 23.84 50.79 -5.99
C ILE A 229 23.72 49.47 -6.77
N ASN A 230 24.45 49.31 -7.87
CA ASN A 230 24.46 48.07 -8.65
C ASN A 230 25.00 46.89 -7.84
N ILE A 231 26.07 47.10 -7.07
CA ILE A 231 26.60 46.08 -6.14
C ILE A 231 25.55 45.72 -5.08
N SER A 232 24.80 46.69 -4.55
CA SER A 232 23.73 46.44 -3.60
C SER A 232 22.62 45.56 -4.19
N PHE A 233 22.20 45.84 -5.43
CA PHE A 233 21.19 45.03 -6.12
C PHE A 233 21.66 43.59 -6.38
N GLU A 234 22.90 43.41 -6.84
CA GLU A 234 23.46 42.07 -7.01
C GLU A 234 23.65 41.34 -5.66
N ASN A 235 23.96 42.06 -4.58
CA ASN A 235 24.04 41.46 -3.24
C ASN A 235 22.66 41.00 -2.74
N ASP A 236 21.60 41.78 -2.98
CA ASP A 236 20.23 41.38 -2.65
C ASP A 236 19.78 40.14 -3.44
N LYS A 237 20.13 40.09 -4.72
CA LYS A 237 19.89 38.91 -5.57
C LYS A 237 20.66 37.69 -5.07
N ASN A 238 21.94 37.85 -4.73
CA ASN A 238 22.75 36.77 -4.15
C ASN A 238 22.20 36.30 -2.79
N LYS A 239 21.67 37.20 -1.97
CA LYS A 239 21.02 36.85 -0.70
C LYS A 239 19.74 36.03 -0.91
N ARG A 240 18.93 36.37 -1.93
CA ARG A 240 17.76 35.56 -2.31
C ARG A 240 18.17 34.19 -2.83
N ASN A 241 19.18 34.12 -3.71
CA ASN A 241 19.71 32.87 -4.22
C ASN A 241 20.27 31.99 -3.09
N LEU A 242 21.02 32.57 -2.16
CA LEU A 242 21.55 31.87 -0.99
C LEU A 242 20.41 31.29 -0.13
N LYS A 243 19.34 32.04 0.10
CA LYS A 243 18.17 31.55 0.82
C LYS A 243 17.48 30.39 0.08
N SER A 244 17.33 30.50 -1.25
CA SER A 244 16.81 29.41 -2.09
C SER A 244 17.67 28.15 -1.99
N PHE A 245 18.99 28.28 -2.06
CA PHE A 245 19.91 27.15 -1.92
C PHE A 245 19.86 26.54 -0.51
N GLN A 246 19.71 27.35 0.54
CA GLN A 246 19.53 26.85 1.90
C GLN A 246 18.22 26.07 2.07
N GLU A 247 17.13 26.54 1.46
CA GLU A 247 15.85 25.83 1.44
C GLU A 247 15.93 24.52 0.65
N GLU A 248 16.66 24.51 -0.46
CA GLU A 248 16.92 23.31 -1.25
C GLU A 248 17.81 22.30 -0.50
N MET A 249 18.88 22.75 0.16
CA MET A 249 19.69 21.87 1.03
C MET A 249 18.84 21.23 2.13
N LYS A 250 17.98 22.01 2.80
CA LYS A 250 17.07 21.46 3.83
C LYS A 250 16.10 20.43 3.26
N ARG A 251 15.60 20.63 2.04
CA ARG A 251 14.74 19.63 1.37
C ARG A 251 15.52 18.34 1.09
N ILE A 252 16.74 18.46 0.56
CA ILE A 252 17.60 17.31 0.27
C ILE A 252 17.97 16.56 1.56
N GLU A 253 18.31 17.28 2.64
CA GLU A 253 18.58 16.67 3.96
C GLU A 253 17.36 15.88 4.47
N ALA A 254 16.16 16.45 4.39
CA ALA A 254 14.93 15.76 4.80
C ALA A 254 14.61 14.53 3.94
N ASP A 255 14.88 14.58 2.64
CA ASP A 255 14.68 13.42 1.75
C ASP A 255 15.75 12.35 1.96
N MET A 256 16.98 12.74 2.32
CA MET A 256 18.04 11.81 2.71
C MET A 256 17.68 11.09 4.01
N GLU A 257 17.16 11.79 5.02
CA GLU A 257 16.67 11.18 6.27
C GLU A 257 15.53 10.18 6.02
N LYS A 258 14.59 10.50 5.12
CA LYS A 258 13.52 9.56 4.72
C LYS A 258 14.09 8.31 4.05
N LEU A 259 15.03 8.47 3.13
CA LEU A 259 15.69 7.35 2.46
C LEU A 259 16.51 6.50 3.42
N GLU A 260 17.19 7.10 4.40
CA GLU A 260 17.87 6.37 5.46
C GLU A 260 16.88 5.55 6.30
N HIS A 261 15.74 6.15 6.67
CA HIS A 261 14.69 5.44 7.40
C HIS A 261 14.09 4.27 6.61
N GLU A 262 13.85 4.45 5.31
CA GLU A 262 13.37 3.39 4.42
C GLU A 262 14.42 2.28 4.25
N ASN A 263 15.69 2.64 4.09
CA ASN A 263 16.79 1.68 4.02
C ASN A 263 16.92 0.87 5.33
N ASP A 264 16.82 1.51 6.49
CA ASP A 264 16.81 0.85 7.80
C ASP A 264 15.63 -0.13 7.93
N LYS A 265 14.46 0.23 7.41
CA LYS A 265 13.29 -0.66 7.36
C LYS A 265 13.56 -1.87 6.47
N LEU A 266 14.10 -1.66 5.27
CA LEU A 266 14.46 -2.74 4.34
C LEU A 266 15.53 -3.68 4.92
N ILE A 267 16.51 -3.14 5.65
CA ILE A 267 17.53 -3.93 6.35
C ILE A 267 16.89 -4.82 7.42
N LYS A 268 15.94 -4.28 8.20
CA LYS A 268 15.19 -5.06 9.21
C LYS A 268 14.35 -6.16 8.56
N GLU A 269 13.61 -5.86 7.49
CA GLU A 269 12.82 -6.84 6.74
C GLU A 269 13.71 -7.95 6.15
N LYS A 270 14.84 -7.58 5.54
CA LYS A 270 15.83 -8.53 5.03
C LYS A 270 16.36 -9.44 6.14
N LYS A 271 16.61 -8.90 7.34
CA LYS A 271 17.09 -9.69 8.48
C LYS A 271 16.04 -10.72 8.92
N VAL A 272 14.78 -10.31 9.04
CA VAL A 272 13.66 -11.22 9.39
C VAL A 272 13.50 -12.31 8.34
N LEU A 273 13.58 -11.98 7.05
CA LEU A 273 13.51 -12.95 5.97
C LEU A 273 14.68 -13.95 6.00
N MET A 274 15.90 -13.50 6.31
CA MET A 274 17.05 -14.40 6.48
C MET A 274 16.89 -15.33 7.70
N GLU A 275 16.36 -14.83 8.81
CA GLU A 275 16.06 -15.65 9.99
C GLU A 275 15.01 -16.72 9.67
N SER A 276 13.93 -16.35 8.98
CA SER A 276 12.89 -17.28 8.53
C SER A 276 13.44 -18.33 7.55
N LEU A 277 14.27 -17.92 6.58
CA LEU A 277 14.91 -18.84 5.63
C LEU A 277 15.85 -19.82 6.33
N ASN A 278 16.61 -19.36 7.33
CA ASN A 278 17.47 -20.22 8.15
C ASN A 278 16.65 -21.23 8.96
N GLU A 279 15.52 -20.80 9.52
CA GLU A 279 14.62 -21.69 10.26
C GLU A 279 14.02 -22.77 9.34
N GLN A 280 13.51 -22.39 8.17
CA GLN A 280 13.01 -23.33 7.16
C GLN A 280 14.12 -24.29 6.70
N SER A 281 15.34 -23.79 6.47
CA SER A 281 16.49 -24.62 6.12
C SER A 281 16.85 -25.62 7.21
N SER A 282 16.73 -25.22 8.48
CA SER A 282 16.92 -26.12 9.63
C SER A 282 15.83 -27.19 9.70
N GLN A 283 14.56 -26.80 9.51
CA GLN A 283 13.43 -27.74 9.46
C GLN A 283 13.60 -28.74 8.30
N LEU A 284 14.06 -28.30 7.13
CA LEU A 284 14.33 -29.17 5.99
C LEU A 284 15.46 -30.16 6.29
N LYS A 285 16.55 -29.72 6.93
CA LYS A 285 17.63 -30.63 7.38
C LYS A 285 17.11 -31.68 8.35
N ASN A 286 16.24 -31.31 9.29
CA ASN A 286 15.61 -32.24 10.21
C ASN A 286 14.73 -33.25 9.46
N CYS A 287 13.88 -32.79 8.54
CA CYS A 287 13.08 -33.68 7.69
C CYS A 287 13.95 -34.65 6.89
N ILE A 288 15.06 -34.19 6.30
CA ILE A 288 16.00 -35.07 5.58
C ILE A 288 16.59 -36.12 6.53
N SER A 289 16.93 -35.75 7.76
CA SER A 289 17.44 -36.70 8.76
C SER A 289 16.41 -37.75 9.16
N GLU A 290 15.15 -37.34 9.36
CA GLU A 290 14.04 -38.25 9.64
C GLU A 290 13.74 -39.17 8.45
N LEU A 291 13.84 -38.66 7.23
CA LEU A 291 13.62 -39.46 6.03
C LEU A 291 14.73 -40.52 5.86
N ARG A 292 15.96 -40.21 6.26
CA ARG A 292 17.05 -41.20 6.34
C ARG A 292 16.78 -42.25 7.42
N THR A 293 16.37 -41.87 8.63
CA THR A 293 16.07 -42.86 9.67
C THR A 293 14.88 -43.75 9.29
N VAL A 294 13.85 -43.19 8.65
CA VAL A 294 12.73 -43.97 8.10
C VAL A 294 13.20 -44.93 7.01
N LYS A 295 14.07 -44.48 6.10
CA LYS A 295 14.67 -45.35 5.08
C LYS A 295 15.46 -46.50 5.71
N ASP A 296 16.29 -46.21 6.71
CA ASP A 296 17.08 -47.22 7.40
C ASP A 296 16.16 -48.22 8.13
N ASN A 297 15.12 -47.73 8.81
CA ASN A 297 14.11 -48.57 9.46
C ASN A 297 13.33 -49.43 8.45
N TYR A 298 13.04 -48.89 7.27
CA TYR A 298 12.42 -49.63 6.18
C TYR A 298 13.35 -50.73 5.66
N GLU A 299 14.65 -50.45 5.45
CA GLU A 299 15.63 -51.46 5.03
C GLU A 299 15.81 -52.56 6.09
N ILE A 300 15.86 -52.19 7.38
CA ILE A 300 15.87 -53.15 8.50
C ILE A 300 14.61 -54.01 8.48
N SER A 301 13.44 -53.39 8.36
CA SER A 301 12.15 -54.09 8.34
C SER A 301 12.04 -55.03 7.14
N ARG A 302 12.50 -54.59 5.96
CA ARG A 302 12.58 -55.40 4.74
C ARG A 302 13.48 -56.61 4.92
N THR A 303 14.66 -56.42 5.50
CA THR A 303 15.61 -57.51 5.79
C THR A 303 15.02 -58.49 6.78
N LYS A 304 14.34 -58.00 7.82
CA LYS A 304 13.63 -58.82 8.80
C LYS A 304 12.45 -59.58 8.17
N CYS A 305 11.75 -58.97 7.21
CA CYS A 305 10.70 -59.62 6.45
C CYS A 305 11.26 -60.80 5.64
N TYR A 306 12.38 -60.61 4.94
CA TYR A 306 13.07 -61.69 4.24
C TYR A 306 13.55 -62.81 5.18
N GLN A 307 14.07 -62.46 6.36
CA GLN A 307 14.45 -63.45 7.37
C GLN A 307 13.23 -64.24 7.86
N LEU A 308 12.11 -63.57 8.15
CA LEU A 308 10.87 -64.22 8.55
C LEU A 308 10.29 -65.08 7.42
N GLU A 309 10.40 -64.68 6.15
CA GLU A 309 10.00 -65.53 5.02
C GLU A 309 10.86 -66.80 4.93
N MET A 310 12.16 -66.69 5.18
CA MET A 310 13.06 -67.85 5.25
C MET A 310 12.71 -68.77 6.43
N GLU A 311 12.57 -68.22 7.63
CA GLU A 311 12.16 -68.97 8.83
C GLU A 311 10.78 -69.61 8.63
N ASN A 312 9.84 -68.91 7.99
CA ASN A 312 8.51 -69.43 7.70
C ASN A 312 8.56 -70.54 6.64
N SER A 313 9.47 -70.45 5.67
CA SER A 313 9.74 -71.54 4.71
C SER A 313 10.36 -72.76 5.40
N GLU A 314 11.29 -72.56 6.34
CA GLU A 314 11.86 -73.63 7.17
C GLU A 314 10.82 -74.24 8.12
N LEU A 315 9.95 -73.42 8.72
CA LEU A 315 8.81 -73.84 9.53
C LEU A 315 7.78 -74.59 8.69
N GLN A 316 7.51 -74.16 7.45
CA GLN A 316 6.65 -74.90 6.53
C GLN A 316 7.26 -76.26 6.21
N ASN A 317 8.54 -76.31 5.82
CA ASN A 317 9.27 -77.56 5.57
C ASN A 317 9.27 -78.49 6.80
N SER A 318 9.35 -77.92 8.02
CA SER A 318 9.30 -78.67 9.28
C SER A 318 7.88 -79.12 9.61
N ARG A 319 6.89 -78.24 9.43
CA ARG A 319 5.47 -78.52 9.61
C ARG A 319 4.98 -79.58 8.63
N GLU A 320 5.52 -79.62 7.43
CA GLU A 320 5.24 -80.64 6.41
C GLU A 320 5.82 -82.01 6.82
N LYS A 321 6.99 -82.04 7.48
CA LYS A 321 7.51 -83.24 8.16
C LYS A 321 6.63 -83.69 9.34
N PHE A 322 5.94 -82.76 10.02
CA PHE A 322 5.02 -83.05 11.12
C PHE A 322 3.55 -83.24 10.69
N ARG A 323 3.22 -83.11 9.39
CA ARG A 323 1.85 -83.21 8.87
C ARG A 323 1.38 -84.66 8.64
N SER A 324 2.16 -85.65 9.09
CA SER A 324 1.86 -87.09 9.00
C SER A 324 0.84 -87.61 10.02
N GLN A 325 0.10 -86.73 10.71
CA GLN A 325 -1.13 -87.12 11.43
C GLN A 325 -2.19 -86.02 11.33
N PRO A 326 -3.41 -86.34 10.81
CA PRO A 326 -4.53 -85.43 10.88
C PRO A 326 -5.28 -85.62 12.20
N SER A 327 -5.43 -84.55 12.97
CA SER A 327 -6.45 -84.49 14.03
C SER A 327 -7.57 -83.52 13.64
N ILE A 328 -8.77 -83.90 14.04
CA ILE A 328 -10.07 -83.28 13.70
C ILE A 328 -10.23 -81.84 14.22
N ASN A 329 -9.31 -81.34 15.05
CA ASN A 329 -9.33 -79.96 15.58
C ASN A 329 -8.80 -78.88 14.60
N SER A 330 -8.32 -79.25 13.41
CA SER A 330 -7.68 -78.28 12.50
C SER A 330 -8.64 -77.36 11.74
N LEU A 331 -9.87 -77.80 11.44
CA LEU A 331 -10.84 -76.97 10.72
C LEU A 331 -11.42 -75.88 11.61
N GLU A 332 -11.74 -76.19 12.86
CA GLU A 332 -12.32 -75.23 13.81
C GLU A 332 -11.32 -74.16 14.22
N VAL A 333 -10.06 -74.55 14.47
CA VAL A 333 -8.96 -73.59 14.72
C VAL A 333 -8.67 -72.73 13.48
N LYS A 334 -8.84 -73.27 12.27
CA LYS A 334 -8.65 -72.50 11.02
C LYS A 334 -9.78 -71.50 10.81
N PHE A 335 -11.03 -71.90 11.04
CA PHE A 335 -12.20 -71.02 10.99
C PHE A 335 -12.11 -69.90 12.04
N LEU A 336 -11.71 -70.22 13.28
CA LEU A 336 -11.51 -69.21 14.32
C LEU A 336 -10.37 -68.23 13.99
N LYS A 337 -9.29 -68.70 13.36
CA LYS A 337 -8.22 -67.82 12.86
C LYS A 337 -8.67 -66.93 11.71
N GLU A 338 -9.45 -67.45 10.76
CA GLU A 338 -10.04 -66.65 9.68
C GLU A 338 -10.99 -65.59 10.23
N LYS A 339 -11.84 -65.94 11.21
CA LYS A 339 -12.74 -64.99 11.86
C LYS A 339 -12.01 -63.91 12.66
N LEU A 340 -10.94 -64.28 13.37
CA LEU A 340 -10.10 -63.31 14.09
C LEU A 340 -9.37 -62.37 13.14
N ASN A 341 -8.77 -62.91 12.06
CA ASN A 341 -8.11 -62.09 11.05
C ASN A 341 -9.09 -61.15 10.33
N HIS A 342 -10.32 -61.61 10.08
CA HIS A 342 -11.36 -60.76 9.52
C HIS A 342 -11.69 -59.58 10.44
N TYR A 343 -11.88 -59.82 11.74
CA TYR A 343 -12.13 -58.73 12.69
C TYR A 343 -10.94 -57.79 12.87
N ILE A 344 -9.71 -58.31 12.85
CA ILE A 344 -8.52 -57.45 12.88
C ILE A 344 -8.47 -56.58 11.62
N GLN A 345 -8.74 -57.15 10.45
CA GLN A 345 -8.76 -56.42 9.19
C GLN A 345 -9.85 -55.33 9.21
N GLU A 346 -11.07 -55.65 9.63
CA GLU A 346 -12.16 -54.67 9.78
C GLU A 346 -11.79 -53.55 10.76
N MET A 347 -11.15 -53.86 11.89
CA MET A 347 -10.72 -52.84 12.85
C MET A 347 -9.64 -51.93 12.25
N THR A 348 -8.68 -52.51 11.53
CA THR A 348 -7.59 -51.77 10.88
C THR A 348 -8.13 -50.87 9.76
N ASP A 349 -9.08 -51.37 8.98
CA ASP A 349 -9.75 -50.62 7.92
C ASP A 349 -10.59 -49.48 8.51
N HIS A 350 -11.31 -49.73 9.60
CA HIS A 350 -12.06 -48.71 10.33
C HIS A 350 -11.15 -47.61 10.90
N ASP A 351 -10.00 -47.97 11.51
CA ASP A 351 -9.01 -47.01 12.00
C ASP A 351 -8.42 -46.19 10.84
N ALA A 352 -8.07 -46.82 9.73
CA ALA A 352 -7.61 -46.12 8.53
C ALA A 352 -8.68 -45.15 7.98
N GLN A 353 -9.96 -45.54 8.05
CA GLN A 353 -11.09 -44.70 7.64
C GLN A 353 -11.29 -43.52 8.60
N GLN A 354 -11.10 -43.71 9.91
CA GLN A 354 -11.11 -42.61 10.90
C GLN A 354 -9.98 -41.63 10.66
N TRP A 355 -8.76 -42.11 10.40
CA TRP A 355 -7.61 -41.26 10.07
C TRP A 355 -7.83 -40.45 8.79
N ARG A 356 -8.35 -41.07 7.73
CA ARG A 356 -8.73 -40.36 6.49
C ARG A 356 -9.81 -39.31 6.76
N THR A 357 -10.83 -39.65 7.54
CA THR A 357 -11.92 -38.72 7.88
C THR A 357 -11.43 -37.56 8.74
N LYS A 358 -10.47 -37.78 9.65
CA LYS A 358 -9.82 -36.72 10.42
C LYS A 358 -8.99 -35.80 9.52
N SER A 359 -8.15 -36.36 8.66
CA SER A 359 -7.36 -35.60 7.71
C SER A 359 -8.21 -34.76 6.74
N LEU A 360 -9.32 -35.33 6.24
CA LEU A 360 -10.29 -34.59 5.42
C LEU A 360 -10.97 -33.46 6.21
N ARG A 361 -11.30 -33.68 7.49
CA ARG A 361 -11.83 -32.62 8.36
C ARG A 361 -10.83 -31.49 8.57
N ASP A 362 -9.57 -31.82 8.81
CA ASP A 362 -8.50 -30.82 8.99
C ASP A 362 -8.27 -30.02 7.69
N GLN A 363 -8.32 -30.68 6.52
CA GLN A 363 -8.27 -30.01 5.22
C GLN A 363 -9.48 -29.10 4.97
N ILE A 364 -10.70 -29.57 5.29
CA ILE A 364 -11.91 -28.74 5.16
C ILE A 364 -11.82 -27.51 6.08
N GLU A 365 -11.33 -27.66 7.30
CA GLU A 365 -11.16 -26.55 8.23
C GLU A 365 -10.09 -25.56 7.75
N SER A 366 -8.99 -26.05 7.20
CA SER A 366 -7.96 -25.20 6.56
C SER A 366 -8.52 -24.42 5.37
N LEU A 367 -9.29 -25.08 4.49
CA LEU A 367 -9.94 -24.42 3.35
C LEU A 367 -10.99 -23.40 3.79
N LYS A 368 -11.77 -23.70 4.84
CA LYS A 368 -12.72 -22.73 5.43
C LYS A 368 -12.01 -21.49 5.95
N ASN A 369 -10.89 -21.66 6.66
CA ASN A 369 -10.11 -20.53 7.15
C ASN A 369 -9.48 -19.72 6.01
N GLN A 370 -9.03 -20.38 4.94
CA GLN A 370 -8.51 -19.71 3.75
C GLN A 370 -9.62 -18.93 3.01
N ASN A 371 -10.81 -19.51 2.87
CA ASN A 371 -11.98 -18.81 2.29
C ASN A 371 -12.37 -17.59 3.13
N LYS A 372 -12.45 -17.73 4.44
CA LYS A 372 -12.77 -16.60 5.33
C LYS A 372 -11.76 -15.47 5.20
N LYS A 373 -10.47 -15.79 5.10
CA LYS A 373 -9.41 -14.79 4.89
C LYS A 373 -9.54 -14.11 3.52
N LEU A 374 -9.83 -14.87 2.47
CA LEU A 374 -10.09 -14.31 1.14
C LEU A 374 -11.34 -13.42 1.11
N GLU A 375 -12.41 -13.78 1.84
CA GLU A 375 -13.59 -12.94 2.00
C GLU A 375 -13.27 -11.63 2.74
N GLU A 376 -12.46 -11.69 3.79
CA GLU A 376 -11.98 -10.49 4.51
C GLU A 376 -11.09 -9.59 3.63
N ASP A 377 -10.18 -10.18 2.85
CA ASP A 377 -9.31 -9.45 1.92
C ASP A 377 -10.11 -8.84 0.77
N PHE A 378 -11.11 -9.57 0.24
CA PHE A 378 -12.03 -9.05 -0.78
C PHE A 378 -12.87 -7.89 -0.25
N ALA A 379 -13.39 -7.99 0.98
CA ALA A 379 -14.14 -6.90 1.60
C ALA A 379 -13.30 -5.63 1.77
N LYS A 380 -12.03 -5.76 2.16
CA LYS A 380 -11.10 -4.63 2.26
C LYS A 380 -10.81 -4.01 0.91
N GLU A 381 -10.59 -4.82 -0.13
CA GLU A 381 -10.35 -4.25 -1.47
C GLU A 381 -11.60 -3.64 -2.09
N TYR A 382 -12.78 -4.18 -1.78
CA TYR A 382 -14.04 -3.56 -2.15
C TYR A 382 -14.19 -2.17 -1.49
N GLU A 383 -13.92 -2.06 -0.18
CA GLU A 383 -13.95 -0.77 0.54
C GLU A 383 -12.91 0.21 -0.02
N ARG A 384 -11.71 -0.28 -0.36
CA ARG A 384 -10.68 0.53 -1.00
C ARG A 384 -11.12 1.03 -2.38
N ALA A 385 -11.74 0.17 -3.18
CA ALA A 385 -12.27 0.53 -4.49
C ALA A 385 -13.40 1.57 -4.39
N GLU A 386 -14.31 1.42 -3.41
CA GLU A 386 -15.36 2.44 -3.15
C GLU A 386 -14.76 3.78 -2.75
N ASN A 387 -13.74 3.79 -1.89
CA ASN A 387 -13.06 5.03 -1.50
C ASN A 387 -12.38 5.71 -2.69
N CYS A 388 -11.64 4.94 -3.52
CA CYS A 388 -11.04 5.48 -4.74
C CYS A 388 -12.09 5.97 -5.74
N PHE A 389 -13.23 5.30 -5.86
CA PHE A 389 -14.34 5.75 -6.71
C PHE A 389 -14.96 7.05 -6.21
N ALA A 390 -15.14 7.20 -4.89
CA ALA A 390 -15.62 8.42 -4.28
C ALA A 390 -14.63 9.59 -4.46
N GLU A 391 -13.32 9.34 -4.36
CA GLU A 391 -12.29 10.34 -4.66
C GLU A 391 -12.29 10.72 -6.15
N ALA A 392 -12.43 9.76 -7.05
CA ALA A 392 -12.51 10.03 -8.49
C ALA A 392 -13.73 10.87 -8.86
N ILE A 393 -14.88 10.64 -8.23
CA ILE A 393 -16.08 11.50 -8.40
C ILE A 393 -15.78 12.92 -7.95
N LYS A 394 -15.21 13.12 -6.76
CA LYS A 394 -14.86 14.46 -6.25
C LYS A 394 -13.89 15.19 -7.16
N GLU A 395 -12.88 14.49 -7.68
CA GLU A 395 -11.93 15.10 -8.60
C GLU A 395 -12.58 15.42 -9.95
N SER A 396 -13.51 14.58 -10.43
CA SER A 396 -14.31 14.88 -11.63
C SER A 396 -15.17 16.12 -11.44
N GLU A 397 -15.86 16.27 -10.31
CA GLU A 397 -16.65 17.46 -9.98
C GLU A 397 -15.76 18.71 -9.93
N ARG A 398 -14.55 18.61 -9.36
CA ARG A 398 -13.56 19.69 -9.33
C ARG A 398 -13.04 20.05 -10.74
N VAL A 399 -12.88 19.06 -11.62
CA VAL A 399 -12.53 19.30 -13.03
C VAL A 399 -13.67 20.04 -13.73
N ASP A 400 -14.92 19.63 -13.53
CA ASP A 400 -16.09 20.30 -14.12
C ASP A 400 -16.20 21.76 -13.66
N GLU A 401 -15.97 22.04 -12.37
CA GLU A 401 -15.92 23.41 -11.82
C GLU A 401 -14.81 24.25 -12.48
N LEU A 402 -13.62 23.68 -12.65
CA LEU A 402 -12.49 24.36 -13.31
C LEU A 402 -12.77 24.59 -14.80
N GLU A 403 -13.40 23.65 -15.50
CA GLU A 403 -13.81 23.81 -16.89
C GLU A 403 -14.87 24.91 -17.05
N GLU A 404 -15.78 25.05 -16.08
CA GLU A 404 -16.75 26.14 -16.05
C GLU A 404 -16.08 27.50 -15.83
N GLN A 405 -15.11 27.58 -14.90
CA GLN A 405 -14.29 28.80 -14.72
C GLN A 405 -13.48 29.15 -15.96
N VAL A 406 -12.89 28.17 -16.64
CA VAL A 406 -12.16 28.39 -17.90
C VAL A 406 -13.10 28.87 -19.00
N ARG A 407 -14.31 28.30 -19.12
CA ARG A 407 -15.34 28.79 -20.06
C ARG A 407 -15.72 30.23 -19.77
N TYR A 408 -15.95 30.56 -18.50
CA TYR A 408 -16.23 31.94 -18.08
C TYR A 408 -15.10 32.90 -18.45
N LEU A 409 -13.85 32.55 -18.17
CA LEU A 409 -12.68 33.38 -18.53
C LEU A 409 -12.51 33.54 -20.04
N LYS A 410 -12.79 32.48 -20.83
CA LYS A 410 -12.78 32.57 -22.30
C LYS A 410 -13.85 33.55 -22.80
N GLU A 411 -15.04 33.53 -22.21
CA GLU A 411 -16.12 34.46 -22.56
C GLU A 411 -15.76 35.91 -22.18
N VAL A 412 -15.17 36.13 -21.00
CA VAL A 412 -14.67 37.45 -20.57
C VAL A 412 -13.56 37.96 -21.50
N ASN A 413 -12.58 37.11 -21.84
CA ASN A 413 -11.52 37.49 -22.78
C ASN A 413 -12.07 37.81 -24.18
N LYS A 414 -13.06 37.05 -24.65
CA LYS A 414 -13.70 37.30 -25.94
C LYS A 414 -14.39 38.67 -25.95
N LYS A 415 -15.14 39.01 -24.89
CA LYS A 415 -15.76 40.35 -24.74
C LYS A 415 -14.72 41.45 -24.69
N LEU A 416 -13.59 41.23 -24.01
CA LEU A 416 -12.49 42.18 -23.96
C LEU A 416 -11.80 42.37 -25.33
N GLU A 417 -11.67 41.30 -26.13
CA GLU A 417 -11.16 41.39 -27.50
C GLU A 417 -12.15 42.12 -28.42
N GLU A 418 -13.45 41.87 -28.28
CA GLU A 418 -14.50 42.60 -29.00
C GLU A 418 -14.49 44.10 -28.65
N GLU A 419 -14.37 44.46 -27.37
CA GLU A 419 -14.22 45.85 -26.93
C GLU A 419 -12.94 46.51 -27.47
N LYS A 420 -11.81 45.79 -27.49
CA LYS A 420 -10.56 46.28 -28.09
C LYS A 420 -10.68 46.48 -29.60
N LEU A 421 -11.39 45.59 -30.30
CA LEU A 421 -11.60 45.71 -31.74
C LEU A 421 -12.46 46.96 -32.06
N ILE A 422 -13.51 47.20 -31.29
CA ILE A 422 -14.37 48.40 -31.42
C ILE A 422 -13.56 49.67 -31.11
N SER A 423 -12.75 49.64 -30.04
CA SER A 423 -11.85 50.75 -29.66
C SER A 423 -10.84 51.05 -30.77
N ASN A 424 -10.21 50.03 -31.36
CA ASN A 424 -9.25 50.20 -32.45
C ASN A 424 -9.91 50.65 -33.77
N GLN A 425 -11.12 50.20 -34.08
CA GLN A 425 -11.88 50.71 -35.24
C GLN A 425 -12.23 52.20 -35.10
N THR A 426 -12.52 52.65 -33.87
CA THR A 426 -12.81 54.07 -33.59
C THR A 426 -11.55 54.94 -33.73
N ILE A 427 -10.37 54.39 -33.39
CA ILE A 427 -9.07 55.08 -33.54
C ILE A 427 -8.62 55.11 -35.00
N GLU A 428 -8.81 54.02 -35.76
CA GLU A 428 -8.48 53.99 -37.20
C GLU A 428 -9.40 54.89 -38.05
N GLU A 429 -10.66 55.11 -37.64
CA GLU A 429 -11.55 56.09 -38.27
C GLU A 429 -11.16 57.55 -37.96
N MET A 430 -10.56 57.84 -36.80
CA MET A 430 -10.04 59.17 -36.46
C MET A 430 -8.67 59.47 -37.07
N ASP A 431 -7.78 58.47 -37.19
CA ASP A 431 -6.45 58.65 -37.78
C ASP A 431 -6.48 58.81 -39.32
N ALA A 432 -7.55 58.36 -39.97
CA ALA A 432 -7.76 58.55 -41.41
C ALA A 432 -8.19 59.99 -41.79
N GLU A 433 -8.68 60.80 -40.84
CA GLU A 433 -9.09 62.19 -41.10
C GLU A 433 -8.02 63.25 -40.79
N MET A 434 -6.95 62.91 -40.05
CA MET A 434 -6.04 63.94 -39.48
C MET A 434 -4.60 64.00 -40.05
N ASN A 435 -4.20 63.12 -40.96
CA ASN A 435 -2.82 63.13 -41.51
C ASN A 435 -2.75 63.28 -43.03
N GLY A 436 -3.20 64.45 -43.49
CA GLY A 436 -2.90 64.98 -44.81
C GLY A 436 -1.74 65.97 -44.80
N THR A 437 -0.60 65.55 -45.38
CA THR A 437 0.44 66.40 -46.00
C THR A 437 1.48 67.10 -45.09
N LEU A 438 2.74 66.65 -45.16
CA LEU A 438 3.95 67.44 -45.49
C LEU A 438 5.24 66.83 -44.90
N ASN A 439 6.12 66.30 -45.75
CA ASN A 439 7.52 66.74 -45.86
C ASN A 439 8.33 65.78 -46.73
N LYS A 440 8.48 66.16 -48.00
CA LYS A 440 9.58 65.72 -48.87
C LYS A 440 10.52 66.91 -49.01
N GLU A 441 11.82 66.60 -48.98
CA GLU A 441 12.96 67.47 -49.31
C GLU A 441 13.51 68.38 -48.21
N ARG A 442 14.37 67.80 -47.38
CA ARG A 442 15.76 68.26 -47.18
C ARG A 442 16.45 67.29 -46.25
N VAL A 443 17.59 66.74 -46.70
CA VAL A 443 18.80 66.32 -45.94
C VAL A 443 19.40 65.15 -46.72
N ASN A 444 20.26 65.45 -47.69
CA ASN A 444 20.94 64.44 -48.52
C ASN A 444 22.45 64.35 -48.23
N TYR A 445 22.89 64.63 -47.00
CA TYR A 445 24.29 64.43 -46.59
C TYR A 445 24.51 63.86 -45.17
N HIS A 446 23.45 63.51 -44.42
CA HIS A 446 23.55 62.76 -43.15
C HIS A 446 23.04 61.31 -43.21
N ILE A 447 22.41 60.92 -44.33
CA ILE A 447 21.81 59.60 -44.47
C ILE A 447 22.88 58.49 -44.49
N SER A 448 24.13 58.75 -44.86
CA SER A 448 25.11 57.66 -44.97
C SER A 448 25.58 57.10 -43.63
N ASP A 449 25.63 57.90 -42.56
CA ASP A 449 26.07 57.42 -41.24
C ASP A 449 24.89 56.87 -40.43
N GLU A 450 23.72 57.50 -40.53
CA GLU A 450 22.50 57.06 -39.85
C GLU A 450 21.93 55.78 -40.50
N LEU A 451 22.04 55.64 -41.82
CA LEU A 451 21.74 54.38 -42.52
C LEU A 451 22.75 53.29 -42.15
N LEU A 452 24.02 53.64 -41.86
CA LEU A 452 25.05 52.67 -41.47
C LEU A 452 24.88 52.21 -40.01
N THR A 453 24.49 53.09 -39.08
CA THR A 453 24.11 52.71 -37.72
C THR A 453 22.81 51.92 -37.69
N THR A 454 21.78 52.33 -38.41
CA THR A 454 20.53 51.56 -38.52
C THR A 454 20.76 50.19 -39.18
N LEU A 455 21.58 50.10 -40.23
CA LEU A 455 21.98 48.81 -40.83
C LEU A 455 22.87 47.97 -39.91
N LYS A 456 23.69 48.58 -39.04
CA LYS A 456 24.46 47.86 -38.01
C LYS A 456 23.54 47.32 -36.91
N ASP A 457 22.60 48.12 -36.43
CA ASP A 457 21.62 47.74 -35.42
C ASP A 457 20.67 46.67 -35.96
N GLU A 458 20.26 46.77 -37.23
CA GLU A 458 19.47 45.78 -37.92
C GLU A 458 20.27 44.48 -38.15
N ASN A 459 21.55 44.58 -38.52
CA ASN A 459 22.45 43.41 -38.58
C ASN A 459 22.65 42.76 -37.20
N GLU A 460 22.72 43.53 -36.12
CA GLU A 460 22.86 43.00 -34.77
C GLU A 460 21.56 42.32 -34.32
N LYS A 461 20.39 42.90 -34.64
CA LYS A 461 19.08 42.28 -34.44
C LYS A 461 18.94 40.98 -35.25
N LEU A 462 19.41 40.96 -36.50
CA LEU A 462 19.42 39.75 -37.33
C LEU A 462 20.36 38.68 -36.77
N LYS A 463 21.55 39.05 -36.29
CA LYS A 463 22.46 38.12 -35.60
C LYS A 463 21.81 37.53 -34.34
N LYS A 464 21.14 38.35 -33.52
CA LYS A 464 20.40 37.87 -32.33
C LYS A 464 19.26 36.93 -32.73
N LYS A 465 18.52 37.23 -33.80
CA LYS A 465 17.48 36.33 -34.36
C LYS A 465 18.08 35.01 -34.84
N ILE A 466 19.21 35.03 -35.56
CA ILE A 466 19.90 33.81 -36.03
C ILE A 466 20.38 32.96 -34.86
N VAL A 467 20.94 33.57 -33.81
CA VAL A 467 21.34 32.84 -32.59
C VAL A 467 20.13 32.23 -31.90
N LYS A 468 19.01 32.96 -31.82
CA LYS A 468 17.75 32.44 -31.26
C LYS A 468 17.23 31.25 -32.07
N TYR A 469 17.15 31.37 -33.40
CA TYR A 469 16.74 30.29 -34.29
C TYR A 469 17.69 29.08 -34.22
N ASN A 470 19.00 29.28 -34.12
CA ASN A 470 19.95 28.18 -33.94
C ASN A 470 19.77 27.45 -32.60
N ASN A 471 19.45 28.18 -31.53
CA ASN A 471 19.16 27.57 -30.23
C ASN A 471 17.82 26.83 -30.24
N GLU A 472 16.78 27.40 -30.87
CA GLU A 472 15.50 26.72 -31.10
C GLU A 472 15.67 25.46 -31.95
N ASN A 473 16.51 25.50 -33.00
CA ASN A 473 16.81 24.35 -33.83
C ASN A 473 17.55 23.25 -33.05
N ARG A 474 18.51 23.62 -32.18
CA ARG A 474 19.17 22.66 -31.27
C ARG A 474 18.21 22.02 -30.26
N ASN A 475 17.28 22.81 -29.70
CA ASN A 475 16.25 22.27 -28.81
C ASN A 475 15.32 21.31 -29.56
N THR A 476 14.94 21.66 -30.79
CA THR A 476 14.11 20.80 -31.64
C THR A 476 14.83 19.49 -31.96
N GLU A 477 16.13 19.53 -32.29
CA GLU A 477 16.96 18.33 -32.48
C GLU A 477 17.07 17.46 -31.20
N SER A 478 17.13 18.08 -30.01
CA SER A 478 17.13 17.36 -28.73
C SER A 478 15.81 16.63 -28.50
N ILE A 479 14.68 17.31 -28.73
CA ILE A 479 13.34 16.73 -28.59
C ILE A 479 13.14 15.58 -29.58
N ILE A 480 13.63 15.71 -30.82
CA ILE A 480 13.56 14.63 -31.81
C ILE A 480 14.32 13.39 -31.33
N ARG A 481 15.52 13.54 -30.74
CA ARG A 481 16.28 12.40 -30.19
C ARG A 481 15.58 11.75 -29.01
N GLU A 482 15.03 12.53 -28.09
CA GLU A 482 14.25 12.01 -26.97
C GLU A 482 13.01 11.24 -27.45
N LEU A 483 12.31 11.78 -28.44
CA LEU A 483 11.15 11.12 -29.06
C LEU A 483 11.54 9.81 -29.76
N GLU A 484 12.73 9.73 -30.35
CA GLU A 484 13.25 8.53 -30.99
C GLU A 484 13.68 7.45 -29.98
N ILE A 485 14.21 7.86 -28.82
CA ILE A 485 14.48 6.96 -27.69
C ILE A 485 13.17 6.42 -27.12
N GLU A 486 12.16 7.28 -26.91
CA GLU A 486 10.88 6.87 -26.36
C GLU A 486 10.11 5.94 -27.32
N LYS A 487 10.19 6.19 -28.64
CA LYS A 487 9.67 5.26 -29.66
C LYS A 487 10.29 3.87 -29.55
N LYS A 488 11.62 3.76 -29.42
CA LYS A 488 12.31 2.47 -29.25
C LYS A 488 11.89 1.77 -27.97
N LYS A 489 11.71 2.51 -26.88
CA LYS A 489 11.21 1.96 -25.61
C LYS A 489 9.78 1.46 -25.73
N ASN A 490 8.92 2.20 -26.43
CA ASN A 490 7.53 1.82 -26.68
C ASN A 490 7.43 0.57 -27.58
N GLU A 491 8.29 0.46 -28.60
CA GLU A 491 8.42 -0.73 -29.44
C GLU A 491 8.83 -1.96 -28.60
N SER A 492 9.83 -1.81 -27.72
CA SER A 492 10.26 -2.88 -26.82
C SER A 492 9.16 -3.30 -25.83
N LEU A 493 8.40 -2.34 -25.31
CA LEU A 493 7.26 -2.62 -24.43
C LEU A 493 6.15 -3.36 -25.19
N ARG A 494 5.86 -2.99 -26.44
CA ARG A 494 4.89 -3.73 -27.28
C ARG A 494 5.32 -5.17 -27.52
N GLU A 495 6.60 -5.39 -27.80
CA GLU A 495 7.13 -6.74 -28.02
C GLU A 495 7.04 -7.58 -26.73
N GLN A 496 7.32 -7.00 -25.56
CA GLN A 496 7.12 -7.67 -24.27
C GLN A 496 5.64 -7.97 -23.99
N LEU A 497 4.74 -7.07 -24.37
CA LEU A 497 3.29 -7.25 -24.22
C LEU A 497 2.79 -8.40 -25.10
N GLU A 498 3.24 -8.48 -26.36
CA GLU A 498 2.90 -9.59 -27.26
C GLU A 498 3.39 -10.94 -26.74
N VAL A 499 4.58 -10.99 -26.12
CA VAL A 499 5.10 -12.23 -25.49
C VAL A 499 4.27 -12.61 -24.26
N ALA A 500 3.86 -11.63 -23.44
CA ALA A 500 3.02 -11.87 -22.29
C ALA A 500 1.61 -12.35 -22.68
N GLU A 501 1.02 -11.77 -23.73
CA GLU A 501 -0.27 -12.20 -24.29
C GLU A 501 -0.21 -13.64 -24.81
N LYS A 502 0.82 -13.99 -25.59
CA LYS A 502 1.02 -15.38 -26.03
C LYS A 502 1.17 -16.36 -24.87
N SER A 503 1.91 -15.97 -23.83
CA SER A 503 2.07 -16.80 -22.63
C SER A 503 0.76 -16.97 -21.85
N LEU A 504 -0.08 -15.93 -21.82
CA LEU A 504 -1.40 -15.98 -21.19
C LEU A 504 -2.36 -16.87 -21.98
N ASP A 505 -2.36 -16.78 -23.31
CA ASP A 505 -3.14 -17.63 -24.19
C ASP A 505 -2.76 -19.11 -24.07
N GLU A 506 -1.46 -19.42 -23.99
CA GLU A 506 -0.96 -20.78 -23.74
C GLU A 506 -1.40 -21.31 -22.36
N ALA A 507 -1.33 -20.48 -21.31
CA ALA A 507 -1.80 -20.84 -19.97
C ALA A 507 -3.33 -21.06 -19.92
N SER A 508 -4.08 -20.22 -20.65
CA SER A 508 -5.54 -20.34 -20.84
C SER A 508 -5.91 -21.66 -21.53
N LEU A 509 -5.22 -22.00 -22.62
CA LEU A 509 -5.41 -23.26 -23.34
C LEU A 509 -5.12 -24.47 -22.44
N TYR A 510 -4.03 -24.43 -21.68
CA TYR A 510 -3.66 -25.50 -20.75
C TYR A 510 -4.72 -25.67 -19.64
N SER A 511 -5.19 -24.56 -19.04
CA SER A 511 -6.25 -24.59 -18.03
C SER A 511 -7.56 -25.15 -18.59
N THR A 512 -7.95 -24.70 -19.79
CA THR A 512 -9.16 -25.18 -20.47
C THR A 512 -9.09 -26.68 -20.77
N GLN A 513 -7.93 -27.17 -21.20
CA GLN A 513 -7.69 -28.58 -21.45
C GLN A 513 -7.70 -29.42 -20.16
N GLN A 514 -7.19 -28.88 -19.06
CA GLN A 514 -7.23 -29.52 -17.75
C GLN A 514 -8.67 -29.61 -17.19
N VAL A 515 -9.49 -28.58 -17.40
CA VAL A 515 -10.92 -28.59 -17.05
C VAL A 515 -11.70 -29.57 -17.92
N ALA A 516 -11.42 -29.62 -19.23
CA ALA A 516 -12.06 -30.56 -20.15
C ALA A 516 -11.76 -32.03 -19.77
N THR A 517 -10.49 -32.34 -19.46
CA THR A 517 -10.10 -33.69 -19.00
C THR A 517 -10.70 -34.03 -17.63
N ALA A 518 -10.79 -33.08 -16.71
CA ALA A 518 -11.47 -33.28 -15.43
C ALA A 518 -12.97 -33.55 -15.61
N ARG A 519 -13.65 -32.87 -16.55
CA ARG A 519 -15.06 -33.12 -16.88
C ARG A 519 -15.27 -34.52 -17.44
N ILE A 520 -14.46 -34.94 -18.43
CA ILE A 520 -14.54 -36.29 -19.01
C ILE A 520 -14.38 -37.35 -17.92
N LYS A 521 -13.38 -37.20 -17.05
CA LYS A 521 -13.15 -38.15 -15.95
C LYS A 521 -14.29 -38.16 -14.93
N ASN A 522 -14.93 -37.01 -14.70
CA ASN A 522 -16.09 -36.93 -13.81
C ASN A 522 -17.32 -37.61 -14.44
N ASP A 523 -17.52 -37.48 -15.74
CA ASP A 523 -18.59 -38.16 -16.47
C ASP A 523 -18.37 -39.68 -16.48
N GLU A 524 -17.14 -40.15 -16.67
CA GLU A 524 -16.75 -41.56 -16.54
C GLU A 524 -17.07 -42.11 -15.13
N ASN A 525 -16.65 -41.38 -14.08
CA ASN A 525 -16.95 -41.75 -12.70
C ASN A 525 -18.47 -41.76 -12.43
N SER A 526 -19.23 -40.82 -13.00
CA SER A 526 -20.68 -40.74 -12.83
C SER A 526 -21.40 -41.95 -13.46
N ILE A 527 -20.93 -42.39 -14.63
CA ILE A 527 -21.40 -43.62 -15.28
C ILE A 527 -21.06 -44.84 -14.41
N GLU A 528 -19.81 -44.95 -13.93
CA GLU A 528 -19.40 -46.07 -13.08
C GLU A 528 -20.22 -46.14 -11.79
N ILE A 529 -20.42 -45.01 -11.10
CA ILE A 529 -21.28 -44.91 -9.92
C ILE A 529 -22.71 -45.36 -10.23
N SER A 530 -23.26 -44.98 -11.38
CA SER A 530 -24.61 -45.39 -11.79
C SER A 530 -24.70 -46.90 -12.00
N THR A 531 -23.67 -47.51 -12.62
CA THR A 531 -23.63 -48.98 -12.80
C THR A 531 -23.46 -49.74 -11.49
N LEU A 532 -22.69 -49.18 -10.54
CA LEU A 532 -22.52 -49.75 -9.20
C LEU A 532 -23.82 -49.66 -8.39
N LYS A 533 -24.54 -48.54 -8.48
CA LYS A 533 -25.86 -48.39 -7.87
C LYS A 533 -26.85 -49.42 -8.39
N GLU A 534 -26.92 -49.64 -9.71
CA GLU A 534 -27.79 -50.70 -10.26
C GLU A 534 -27.40 -52.10 -9.79
N LYS A 535 -26.10 -52.38 -9.60
CA LYS A 535 -25.65 -53.66 -9.05
C LYS A 535 -26.07 -53.82 -7.58
N ILE A 536 -25.95 -52.76 -6.79
CA ILE A 536 -26.40 -52.73 -5.38
C ILE A 536 -27.91 -52.99 -5.32
N ASP A 537 -28.72 -52.27 -6.09
CA ASP A 537 -30.18 -52.46 -6.14
C ASP A 537 -30.57 -53.90 -6.52
N LYS A 538 -29.83 -54.52 -7.45
CA LYS A 538 -30.06 -55.93 -7.83
C LYS A 538 -29.72 -56.89 -6.68
N LEU A 539 -28.62 -56.65 -5.98
CA LEU A 539 -28.20 -57.47 -4.84
C LEU A 539 -29.14 -57.28 -3.64
N GLU A 540 -29.59 -56.06 -3.36
CA GLU A 540 -30.58 -55.78 -2.32
C GLU A 540 -31.91 -56.50 -2.60
N LYS A 541 -32.39 -56.47 -3.86
CA LYS A 541 -33.58 -57.24 -4.26
C LYS A 541 -33.38 -58.75 -4.09
N GLN A 542 -32.20 -59.27 -4.43
CA GLN A 542 -31.89 -60.69 -4.22
C GLN A 542 -31.82 -61.07 -2.75
N LEU A 543 -31.22 -60.22 -1.91
CA LEU A 543 -31.15 -60.40 -0.47
C LEU A 543 -32.55 -60.43 0.13
N ASN A 544 -33.41 -59.47 -0.24
CA ASN A 544 -34.77 -59.39 0.27
C ASN A 544 -35.61 -60.61 -0.14
N CYS A 545 -35.44 -61.13 -1.37
CA CYS A 545 -36.07 -62.40 -1.76
C CYS A 545 -35.56 -63.59 -0.91
N LYS A 546 -34.27 -63.62 -0.58
CA LYS A 546 -33.68 -64.68 0.26
C LYS A 546 -34.13 -64.58 1.72
N ASP A 547 -34.33 -63.38 2.24
CA ASP A 547 -34.89 -63.16 3.58
C ASP A 547 -36.32 -63.69 3.67
N ILE A 548 -37.16 -63.44 2.65
CA ILE A 548 -38.52 -64.00 2.58
C ILE A 548 -38.50 -65.53 2.48
N GLU A 549 -37.59 -66.10 1.67
CA GLU A 549 -37.41 -67.57 1.60
C GLU A 549 -36.99 -68.16 2.95
N LEU A 550 -36.06 -67.51 3.66
CA LEU A 550 -35.63 -67.92 5.00
C LEU A 550 -36.75 -67.85 6.02
N GLU A 551 -37.57 -66.79 5.98
CA GLU A 551 -38.69 -66.62 6.90
C GLU A 551 -39.76 -67.71 6.68
N ASN A 552 -40.03 -68.08 5.42
CA ASN A 552 -40.90 -69.20 5.08
C ASN A 552 -40.36 -70.55 5.60
N ILE A 553 -39.07 -70.82 5.41
CA ILE A 553 -38.44 -72.04 5.94
C ILE A 553 -38.49 -72.06 7.47
N HIS A 554 -38.28 -70.91 8.11
CA HIS A 554 -38.35 -70.81 9.56
C HIS A 554 -39.78 -71.07 10.08
N LEU A 555 -40.79 -70.65 9.33
CA LEU A 555 -42.20 -70.96 9.63
C LEU A 555 -42.49 -72.46 9.48
N GLU A 556 -42.03 -73.09 8.39
CA GLU A 556 -42.18 -74.54 8.17
C GLU A 556 -41.47 -75.38 9.25
N VAL A 557 -40.25 -75.00 9.61
CA VAL A 557 -39.49 -75.64 10.70
C VAL A 557 -40.26 -75.51 12.01
N LYS A 558 -40.80 -74.33 12.32
CA LYS A 558 -41.60 -74.13 13.53
C LYS A 558 -42.83 -75.02 13.55
N GLU A 559 -43.61 -75.07 12.47
CA GLU A 559 -44.79 -75.95 12.39
C GLU A 559 -44.43 -77.44 12.54
N THR A 560 -43.30 -77.87 11.98
CA THR A 560 -42.86 -79.28 12.11
C THR A 560 -42.37 -79.61 13.51
N VAL A 561 -41.74 -78.67 14.21
CA VAL A 561 -41.37 -78.80 15.63
C VAL A 561 -42.62 -78.89 16.49
N ASP A 562 -43.57 -77.96 16.34
CA ASP A 562 -44.83 -77.97 17.10
C ASP A 562 -45.60 -79.30 16.92
N LYS A 563 -45.65 -79.83 15.68
CA LYS A 563 -46.24 -81.15 15.40
C LYS A 563 -45.51 -82.28 16.09
N LYS A 564 -44.17 -82.24 16.15
CA LYS A 564 -43.35 -83.25 16.85
C LYS A 564 -43.57 -83.19 18.35
N ASP A 565 -43.64 -82.01 18.94
CA ASP A 565 -43.85 -81.83 20.38
C ASP A 565 -45.20 -82.40 20.81
N ILE A 566 -46.27 -82.19 20.03
CA ILE A 566 -47.58 -82.82 20.27
C ILE A 566 -47.49 -84.36 20.23
N VAL A 567 -46.68 -84.93 19.33
CA VAL A 567 -46.48 -86.38 19.24
C VAL A 567 -45.66 -86.90 20.43
N ILE A 568 -44.62 -86.19 20.83
CA ILE A 568 -43.80 -86.51 22.00
C ILE A 568 -44.68 -86.54 23.25
N GLU A 569 -45.49 -85.49 23.49
CA GLU A 569 -46.37 -85.41 24.65
C GLU A 569 -47.39 -86.57 24.68
N ARG A 570 -47.93 -86.98 23.51
CA ARG A 570 -48.80 -88.16 23.41
C ARG A 570 -48.08 -89.46 23.75
N LEU A 571 -46.85 -89.63 23.27
CA LEU A 571 -46.03 -90.82 23.54
C LEU A 571 -45.60 -90.89 25.01
N GLU A 572 -45.20 -89.77 25.61
CA GLU A 572 -44.87 -89.68 27.03
C GLU A 572 -46.07 -90.06 27.90
N ASN A 573 -47.25 -89.52 27.59
CA ASN A 573 -48.49 -89.90 28.28
C ASN A 573 -48.82 -91.40 28.14
N ALA A 574 -48.56 -92.00 26.97
CA ALA A 574 -48.77 -93.43 26.76
C ALA A 574 -47.75 -94.28 27.55
N ILE A 575 -46.48 -93.86 27.59
CA ILE A 575 -45.43 -94.50 28.38
C ILE A 575 -45.76 -94.43 29.87
N GLU A 576 -46.25 -93.29 30.36
CA GLU A 576 -46.61 -93.12 31.77
C GLU A 576 -47.78 -94.02 32.17
N LYS A 577 -48.82 -94.11 31.32
CA LYS A 577 -49.90 -95.09 31.51
C LYS A 577 -49.39 -96.52 31.54
N ALA A 578 -48.45 -96.87 30.66
CA ALA A 578 -47.85 -98.20 30.64
C ALA A 578 -47.02 -98.48 31.91
N ARG A 579 -46.24 -97.50 32.39
CA ARG A 579 -45.47 -97.60 33.64
C ARG A 579 -46.40 -97.86 34.84
N TYR A 580 -47.49 -97.10 34.97
CA TYR A 580 -48.48 -97.30 36.03
C TYR A 580 -49.09 -98.70 36.02
N VAL A 581 -49.45 -99.21 34.83
CA VAL A 581 -50.00 -100.58 34.69
C VAL A 581 -48.97 -101.64 35.07
N ILE A 582 -47.70 -101.48 34.65
CA ILE A 582 -46.61 -102.39 35.02
C ILE A 582 -46.41 -102.42 36.53
N GLU A 583 -46.40 -101.26 37.18
CA GLU A 583 -46.24 -101.14 38.64
C GLU A 583 -47.38 -101.84 39.39
N MET A 584 -48.64 -101.62 38.99
CA MET A 584 -49.79 -102.32 39.57
C MET A 584 -49.69 -103.85 39.43
N PHE A 585 -49.24 -104.35 38.28
CA PHE A 585 -49.04 -105.80 38.10
C PHE A 585 -47.88 -106.33 38.94
N GLN A 586 -46.79 -105.57 39.10
CA GLN A 586 -45.66 -105.94 39.96
C GLN A 586 -46.06 -106.01 41.44
N ASP A 587 -46.86 -105.06 41.93
CA ASP A 587 -47.36 -105.06 43.31
C ASP A 587 -48.33 -106.22 43.57
N THR A 588 -49.19 -106.53 42.61
CA THR A 588 -50.08 -107.69 42.67
C THR A 588 -49.28 -108.99 42.73
N LEU A 589 -48.27 -109.14 41.88
CA LEU A 589 -47.38 -110.31 41.90
C LEU A 589 -46.58 -110.44 43.20
N CYS A 590 -46.14 -109.33 43.79
CA CYS A 590 -45.39 -109.35 45.06
C CYS A 590 -46.24 -109.80 46.26
N THR A 591 -47.56 -109.62 46.21
CA THR A 591 -48.49 -109.92 47.32
C THR A 591 -49.23 -111.25 47.17
N THR A 592 -49.25 -111.85 45.97
CA THR A 592 -49.82 -113.18 45.76
C THR A 592 -48.98 -114.28 46.44
N ILE A 593 -49.63 -115.06 47.32
CA ILE A 593 -49.06 -116.23 48.00
C ILE A 593 -49.29 -117.47 47.12
N GLY A 594 -48.22 -118.20 46.80
CA GLY A 594 -48.32 -119.46 46.06
C GLY A 594 -48.93 -120.60 46.89
N SER A 595 -49.28 -121.71 46.24
CA SER A 595 -49.88 -122.91 46.89
C SER A 595 -49.06 -123.50 48.06
N ASN A 596 -47.80 -123.07 48.21
CA ASN A 596 -46.85 -123.56 49.20
C ASN A 596 -46.64 -122.58 50.37
N GLY A 597 -47.40 -121.48 50.44
CA GLY A 597 -47.33 -120.50 51.54
C GLY A 597 -46.22 -119.46 51.43
N GLU A 598 -45.41 -119.47 50.37
CA GLU A 598 -44.35 -118.48 50.10
C GLU A 598 -44.84 -117.40 49.12
N THR A 599 -44.50 -116.13 49.36
CA THR A 599 -44.72 -115.04 48.38
C THR A 599 -43.65 -115.04 47.29
N ILE A 600 -43.92 -114.41 46.13
CA ILE A 600 -42.91 -114.27 45.06
C ILE A 600 -41.63 -113.56 45.57
N ARG A 601 -41.79 -112.63 46.52
CA ARG A 601 -40.67 -111.96 47.21
C ARG A 601 -39.83 -112.95 48.03
N ASP A 602 -40.45 -113.94 48.68
CA ASP A 602 -39.74 -114.99 49.42
C ASP A 602 -38.97 -115.92 48.47
N LEU A 603 -39.56 -116.26 47.32
CA LEU A 603 -38.89 -117.05 46.27
C LEU A 603 -37.67 -116.32 45.70
N GLU A 604 -37.75 -115.00 45.47
CA GLU A 604 -36.62 -114.20 45.00
C GLU A 604 -35.48 -114.10 46.04
N LEU A 605 -35.82 -113.95 47.32
CA LEU A 605 -34.85 -113.98 48.42
C LEU A 605 -34.19 -115.34 48.54
N SER A 606 -34.95 -116.43 48.43
CA SER A 606 -34.43 -117.80 48.37
C SER A 606 -33.50 -117.98 47.16
N ARG A 607 -33.89 -117.51 45.97
CA ARG A 607 -33.04 -117.58 44.76
C ARG A 607 -31.72 -116.80 44.92
N LYS A 608 -31.73 -115.65 45.60
CA LYS A 608 -30.51 -114.90 45.95
C LYS A 608 -29.63 -115.67 46.95
N LYS A 609 -30.22 -116.30 47.98
CA LYS A 609 -29.48 -117.16 48.93
C LYS A 609 -28.85 -118.37 48.23
N TYR A 610 -29.59 -119.05 47.36
CA TYR A 610 -29.07 -120.17 46.55
C TYR A 610 -27.89 -119.74 45.66
N LYS A 611 -28.02 -118.62 44.93
CA LYS A 611 -26.90 -118.10 44.10
C LYS A 611 -25.67 -117.71 44.93
N LYS A 612 -25.84 -117.31 46.19
CA LYS A 612 -24.71 -117.00 47.09
C LYS A 612 -24.03 -118.28 47.57
N ALA A 613 -24.81 -119.29 47.99
CA ALA A 613 -24.30 -120.59 48.39
C ALA A 613 -23.59 -121.31 47.23
N GLU A 614 -24.13 -121.26 46.02
CA GLU A 614 -23.51 -121.84 44.82
C GLU A 614 -22.14 -121.22 44.50
N ARG A 615 -22.02 -119.89 44.62
CA ARG A 615 -20.72 -119.21 44.47
C ARG A 615 -19.71 -119.62 45.55
N GLU A 616 -20.17 -119.82 46.77
CA GLU A 616 -19.34 -120.24 47.89
C GLU A 616 -18.84 -121.68 47.71
N ILE A 617 -19.70 -122.60 47.25
CA ILE A 617 -19.35 -123.97 46.88
C ILE A 617 -18.27 -123.97 45.79
N GLN A 618 -18.48 -123.23 44.69
CA GLN A 618 -17.48 -123.14 43.61
C GLN A 618 -16.12 -122.61 44.10
N LEU A 619 -16.12 -121.72 45.08
CA LEU A 619 -14.88 -121.16 45.64
C LEU A 619 -14.17 -122.17 46.54
N LEU A 620 -14.93 -122.93 47.35
CA LEU A 620 -14.41 -124.02 48.18
C LEU A 620 -13.85 -125.17 47.31
N GLU A 621 -14.54 -125.55 46.23
CA GLU A 621 -14.07 -126.56 45.28
C GLU A 621 -12.75 -126.16 44.61
N ARG A 622 -12.60 -124.88 44.22
CA ARG A 622 -11.34 -124.36 43.67
C ARG A 622 -10.21 -124.42 44.70
N LYS A 623 -10.47 -124.02 45.95
CA LYS A 623 -9.49 -124.10 47.04
C LYS A 623 -9.05 -125.55 47.30
N GLN A 624 -10.00 -126.48 47.37
CA GLN A 624 -9.69 -127.89 47.59
C GLN A 624 -8.82 -128.48 46.48
N LYS A 625 -9.12 -128.19 45.20
CA LYS A 625 -8.28 -128.61 44.07
C LYS A 625 -6.87 -128.02 44.13
N GLN A 626 -6.75 -126.74 44.52
CA GLN A 626 -5.46 -126.08 44.67
C GLN A 626 -4.63 -126.72 45.79
N THR A 627 -5.24 -127.00 46.95
CA THR A 627 -4.58 -127.71 48.05
C THR A 627 -4.14 -129.11 47.64
N TYR A 628 -4.99 -129.86 46.92
CA TYR A 628 -4.64 -131.19 46.42
C TYR A 628 -3.44 -131.18 45.48
N MET A 629 -3.35 -130.21 44.56
CA MET A 629 -2.17 -130.08 43.69
C MET A 629 -0.90 -129.72 44.47
N LEU A 630 -1.00 -128.87 45.50
CA LEU A 630 0.12 -128.51 46.36
C LEU A 630 0.64 -129.72 47.13
N THR A 631 -0.23 -130.50 47.77
CA THR A 631 0.17 -131.73 48.46
C THR A 631 0.74 -132.78 47.50
N GLU A 632 0.22 -132.90 46.28
CA GLU A 632 0.80 -133.78 45.26
C GLU A 632 2.21 -133.32 44.85
N GLN A 633 2.42 -132.01 44.66
CA GLN A 633 3.75 -131.45 44.36
C GLN A 633 4.73 -131.68 45.52
N GLU A 634 4.30 -131.44 46.76
CA GLU A 634 5.09 -131.72 47.95
C GLU A 634 5.44 -133.21 48.05
N GLN A 635 4.48 -134.11 47.83
CA GLN A 635 4.72 -135.56 47.82
C GLN A 635 5.70 -135.97 46.72
N ARG A 636 5.58 -135.44 45.50
CA ARG A 636 6.54 -135.67 44.40
C ARG A 636 7.93 -135.15 44.74
N LEU A 637 8.02 -133.99 45.39
CA LEU A 637 9.31 -133.42 45.80
C LEU A 637 9.95 -134.26 46.91
N ILE A 638 9.19 -134.67 47.92
CA ILE A 638 9.67 -135.51 49.04
C ILE A 638 10.11 -136.87 48.52
N THR A 639 9.27 -137.55 47.75
CA THR A 639 9.58 -138.87 47.18
C THR A 639 10.74 -138.80 46.18
N GLY A 640 10.75 -137.82 45.28
CA GLY A 640 11.85 -137.58 44.36
C GLY A 640 13.17 -137.32 45.08
N THR A 641 13.17 -136.45 46.10
CA THR A 641 14.35 -136.18 46.93
C THR A 641 14.81 -137.44 47.67
N TYR A 642 13.89 -138.21 48.24
CA TYR A 642 14.19 -139.48 48.91
C TYR A 642 14.84 -140.49 47.97
N TYR A 643 14.25 -140.73 46.79
CA TYR A 643 14.84 -141.63 45.78
C TYR A 643 16.21 -141.15 45.31
N GLN A 644 16.40 -139.85 45.10
CA GLN A 644 17.71 -139.26 44.76
C GLN A 644 18.75 -139.52 45.85
N MET A 645 18.38 -139.34 47.12
CA MET A 645 19.25 -139.60 48.27
C MET A 645 19.64 -141.08 48.36
N VAL A 646 18.67 -141.98 48.18
CA VAL A 646 18.90 -143.42 48.18
C VAL A 646 19.82 -143.83 47.03
N LEU A 647 19.57 -143.35 45.80
CA LEU A 647 20.43 -143.60 44.64
C LEU A 647 21.85 -143.08 44.86
N ASN A 648 22.01 -141.86 45.40
CA ASN A 648 23.31 -141.30 45.73
C ASN A 648 24.03 -142.12 46.81
N PHE A 649 23.31 -142.61 47.82
CA PHE A 649 23.86 -143.47 48.86
C PHE A 649 24.36 -144.82 48.29
N TYR A 650 23.57 -145.48 47.45
CA TYR A 650 23.98 -146.72 46.78
C TYR A 650 25.13 -146.48 45.79
N SER A 651 25.14 -145.35 45.07
CA SER A 651 26.23 -145.00 44.15
C SER A 651 27.54 -144.75 44.89
N SER A 652 27.52 -144.03 46.02
CA SER A 652 28.68 -143.84 46.89
C SER A 652 29.17 -145.15 47.51
N ARG A 653 28.27 -146.01 47.96
CA ARG A 653 28.62 -147.32 48.54
C ARG A 653 29.16 -148.31 47.50
N ASN A 654 28.66 -148.28 46.27
CA ASN A 654 29.22 -149.06 45.17
C ASN A 654 30.63 -148.58 44.80
N LYS A 655 30.88 -147.27 44.79
CA LYS A 655 32.23 -146.72 44.61
C LYS A 655 33.19 -147.15 45.72
N GLU A 656 32.75 -147.18 46.98
CA GLU A 656 33.55 -147.72 48.09
C GLU A 656 33.83 -149.22 47.95
N ASN A 657 32.84 -150.01 47.53
CA ASN A 657 33.01 -151.45 47.31
C ASN A 657 33.92 -151.76 46.12
N GLU A 658 33.87 -150.98 45.03
CA GLU A 658 34.80 -151.09 43.91
C GLU A 658 36.23 -150.71 44.33
N PHE A 659 36.38 -149.67 45.16
CA PHE A 659 37.68 -149.31 45.73
C PHE A 659 38.25 -150.42 46.63
N ARG A 660 37.42 -151.02 47.51
CA ARG A 660 37.83 -152.18 48.32
C ARG A 660 38.20 -153.39 47.46
N SER A 661 37.40 -153.72 46.46
CA SER A 661 37.70 -154.82 45.54
C SER A 661 38.99 -154.58 44.74
N PHE A 662 39.32 -153.34 44.41
CA PHE A 662 40.57 -152.97 43.75
C PHE A 662 41.77 -153.15 44.68
N ILE A 663 41.67 -152.71 45.94
CA ILE A 663 42.71 -152.90 46.96
C ILE A 663 42.94 -154.39 47.25
N ASP A 664 41.88 -155.18 47.42
CA ASP A 664 41.98 -156.63 47.68
C ASP A 664 42.61 -157.40 46.51
N LYS A 665 42.37 -156.96 45.26
CA LYS A 665 43.04 -157.52 44.07
C LYS A 665 44.53 -157.17 44.04
N GLN A 666 44.92 -155.95 44.41
CA GLN A 666 46.33 -155.54 44.50
C GLN A 666 47.08 -156.34 45.58
N ILE A 667 46.47 -156.54 46.75
CA ILE A 667 47.07 -157.32 47.86
C ILE A 667 47.26 -158.79 47.46
N LYS A 668 46.25 -159.45 46.86
CA LYS A 668 46.39 -160.84 46.37
C LYS A 668 47.44 -160.99 45.27
N THR A 669 47.65 -159.96 44.46
CA THR A 669 48.68 -159.98 43.40
C THR A 669 50.09 -159.91 44.00
N LEU A 670 50.27 -159.20 45.12
CA LEU A 670 51.54 -159.15 45.86
C LEU A 670 51.83 -160.46 46.60
N GLU A 671 50.83 -161.10 47.21
CA GLU A 671 51.00 -162.41 47.89
C GLU A 671 51.37 -163.57 46.93
N CYS A 672 51.00 -163.48 45.65
CA CYS A 672 51.36 -164.47 44.63
C CYS A 672 52.76 -164.27 44.02
N ILE A 673 53.42 -163.13 44.22
CA ILE A 673 54.76 -162.86 43.65
C ILE A 673 55.87 -163.42 44.55
N ASP A 674 55.69 -163.44 45.87
CA ASP A 674 56.68 -164.00 46.80
C ASP A 674 56.64 -165.53 46.94
N SER A 675 55.60 -166.20 46.42
CA SER A 675 55.53 -167.66 46.40
C SER A 675 56.21 -168.31 45.16
N LYS A 676 56.93 -167.52 44.34
CA LYS A 676 57.75 -168.01 43.20
C LYS A 676 59.13 -167.33 43.10
N LYS A 677 59.95 -167.43 44.15
CA LYS A 677 61.44 -167.33 44.16
C LYS A 677 61.86 -167.73 45.58
N LYS A 678 62.43 -168.91 45.84
CA LYS A 678 63.83 -169.28 45.56
C LYS A 678 64.81 -168.15 45.78
#